data_AF-A0A2D7ND30-F1
#
_entry.id   AF-A0A2D7ND30-F1
#
_cell.length_a   1.000
_cell.length_b   1.000
_cell.length_c   1.000
_cell.angle_alpha   90.00
_cell.angle_beta   90.00
_cell.angle_gamma   90.00
#
_symmetry.space_group_name_H-M   'P 1'
#
loop_
_entity.id
_entity.type
_entity.pdbx_description
1 polymer ?
#
loop_
_entity_poly.entity_id
_entity_poly.type
_entity_poly.pdbx_seq_one_letter_code
_entity_poly.pdbx_strand_id
1 'polypeptide(L)'
;MFMEMFDHRGKTTRVIGEPRIKIYRELYEYITNLQNQKVLSTHVDYLGGNELAQNIYTKKYYVKDLKQELIEKKPEDVFKRIATFIATVEGTKAKRKKWSEEFYKEMYEGHFVPGGRVLAGAGDLYRLKTLANCFVSKIEEDDIDSIYKAAFECARTYSYGGGIGVDISCLRPRDAIVHNAADSSTGAVSFMELFSLTTGLIGQSGRRGALMLTIDVKHPDIKHFIKVKKTPNWVTNQIVEQCKWSGLFDEAKLDAIKKQVMENTQVRFANISIKANDEFMVAVDEQRNYSEDTFIIYKKNNKELVTKARQSEELHYSPGIPSKNIEDYEELITFDNLIDIQKWLSENGCNTLDTEEFNKAENRDIFGDFIIQLEDESFDYAIRQAGDFMLYFGSEQTGDIKELIKARNIWDQFIEGNYKTAEPGLIFWTTMSKYSPSNYVGKPIICTNPCAEVPLEEGGACNLGSINLSRFVKNGYTEKATINWKQLDKSTKTLTRFLDNVVKWNEELNALENQRKAALETRRLGLGIMGIADMLNQLGIAYDSEEGTNLIGQVMEFITNAAYTASANLAGEKGASMIYDEESYMKCPFVDEALNKDTQQLIRENGLRNIAIMSIAPTGSISNIVLGFQKENKNYIGVSGGVEPIFALYYNRRSESFGNKIFRVFHSTVQAYLDIKGLDIQFEENIKISDMLPDYFMSTAHQINPTKRIEIQGICQKFIDHSISSTLNLAEDIQPEVISDIYMYAWKQNLKGVTVYRDGSRFPILSVEGTETEFQKHMDKNYSITQDDGNVVECKGDEILKMPNGKLTTVYHYLKNSDVDIEQVIDETKFEEIVE
;
A
#
# COMPACT_ATOMS: atom_id res chain seq x y z
N MET A 1 -28.11 -23.12 -18.65
CA MET A 1 -27.29 -22.70 -17.49
C MET A 1 -27.17 -21.18 -17.35
N PHE A 2 -26.40 -20.42 -18.16
CA PHE A 2 -26.28 -18.95 -17.91
C PHE A 2 -27.62 -18.20 -17.99
N MET A 3 -28.48 -18.55 -18.95
CA MET A 3 -29.79 -17.89 -19.11
C MET A 3 -30.72 -18.10 -17.90
N GLU A 4 -30.59 -19.22 -17.18
CA GLU A 4 -31.40 -19.51 -15.98
C GLU A 4 -31.10 -18.54 -14.84
N MET A 5 -29.91 -17.92 -14.82
CA MET A 5 -29.55 -16.91 -13.83
C MET A 5 -30.49 -15.70 -13.86
N PHE A 6 -31.00 -15.33 -15.03
CA PHE A 6 -31.93 -14.20 -15.17
C PHE A 6 -33.34 -14.52 -14.66
N ASP A 7 -33.67 -15.79 -14.46
CA ASP A 7 -34.95 -16.24 -13.90
C ASP A 7 -34.89 -16.37 -12.38
N HIS A 8 -33.68 -16.34 -11.79
CA HIS A 8 -33.50 -16.31 -10.35
C HIS A 8 -34.19 -15.08 -9.73
N ARG A 9 -34.75 -15.26 -8.53
CA ARG A 9 -35.35 -14.20 -7.72
C ARG A 9 -34.73 -14.27 -6.33
N GLY A 10 -33.79 -13.36 -6.07
CA GLY A 10 -32.98 -13.33 -4.84
C GLY A 10 -32.74 -11.92 -4.33
N LYS A 11 -31.79 -11.78 -3.41
CA LYS A 11 -31.43 -10.47 -2.84
C LYS A 11 -30.87 -9.53 -3.91
N THR A 12 -29.96 -10.01 -4.77
CA THR A 12 -29.35 -9.21 -5.84
C THR A 12 -30.37 -8.70 -6.83
N THR A 13 -31.30 -9.55 -7.27
CA THR A 13 -32.32 -9.16 -8.26
C THR A 13 -33.30 -8.14 -7.71
N ARG A 14 -33.58 -8.15 -6.40
CA ARG A 14 -34.39 -7.12 -5.73
C ARG A 14 -33.68 -5.76 -5.70
N VAL A 15 -32.37 -5.75 -5.46
CA VAL A 15 -31.57 -4.51 -5.46
C VAL A 15 -31.47 -3.93 -6.88
N ILE A 16 -31.19 -4.77 -7.87
CA ILE A 16 -31.00 -4.34 -9.28
C ILE A 16 -32.32 -3.92 -9.95
N GLY A 17 -33.42 -4.61 -9.64
CA GLY A 17 -34.74 -4.38 -10.23
C GLY A 17 -34.95 -5.07 -11.59
N GLU A 18 -36.18 -5.50 -11.85
CA GLU A 18 -36.56 -6.24 -13.05
C GLU A 18 -36.28 -5.49 -14.38
N PRO A 19 -36.51 -4.16 -14.50
CA PRO A 19 -36.25 -3.45 -15.74
C PRO A 19 -34.78 -3.54 -16.19
N ARG A 20 -33.83 -3.40 -15.25
CA ARG A 20 -32.40 -3.49 -15.56
C ARG A 20 -31.98 -4.93 -15.86
N ILE A 21 -32.54 -5.92 -15.18
CA ILE A 21 -32.28 -7.35 -15.47
C ILE A 21 -32.72 -7.69 -16.89
N LYS A 22 -33.87 -7.19 -17.35
CA LYS A 22 -34.34 -7.37 -18.73
C LYS A 22 -33.36 -6.77 -19.74
N ILE A 23 -32.91 -5.53 -19.49
CA ILE A 23 -31.90 -4.86 -20.32
C ILE A 23 -30.60 -5.66 -20.35
N TYR A 24 -30.16 -6.16 -19.20
CA TYR A 24 -28.96 -6.98 -19.09
C TYR A 24 -29.08 -8.26 -19.92
N ARG A 25 -30.23 -8.95 -19.87
CA ARG A 25 -30.51 -10.13 -20.71
C ARG A 25 -30.43 -9.79 -22.20
N GLU A 26 -31.09 -8.71 -22.62
CA GLU A 26 -31.10 -8.26 -24.03
C GLU A 26 -29.68 -7.96 -24.55
N LEU A 27 -28.82 -7.33 -23.74
CA LEU A 27 -27.43 -7.06 -24.11
C LEU A 27 -26.58 -8.33 -24.14
N TYR A 28 -26.81 -9.26 -23.20
CA TYR A 28 -26.11 -10.55 -23.19
C TYR A 28 -26.42 -11.38 -24.45
N GLU A 29 -27.69 -11.45 -24.84
CA GLU A 29 -28.13 -12.08 -26.09
C GLU A 29 -27.55 -11.37 -27.32
N TYR A 30 -27.52 -10.04 -27.31
CA TYR A 30 -26.92 -9.24 -28.38
C TYR A 30 -25.44 -9.55 -28.60
N ILE A 31 -24.61 -9.52 -27.56
CA ILE A 31 -23.18 -9.86 -27.66
C ILE A 31 -22.99 -11.33 -28.06
N THR A 32 -23.83 -12.24 -27.54
CA THR A 32 -23.80 -13.65 -27.94
C THR A 32 -24.07 -13.82 -29.44
N ASN A 33 -25.02 -13.08 -30.00
CA ASN A 33 -25.30 -13.12 -31.44
C ASN A 33 -24.11 -12.60 -32.26
N LEU A 34 -23.47 -11.50 -31.83
CA LEU A 34 -22.28 -10.98 -32.49
C LEU A 34 -21.09 -11.95 -32.45
N GLN A 35 -20.91 -12.68 -31.34
CA GLN A 35 -19.91 -13.74 -31.24
C GLN A 35 -20.22 -14.90 -32.21
N ASN A 36 -21.48 -15.35 -32.27
CA ASN A 36 -21.91 -16.43 -33.17
C ASN A 36 -21.75 -16.05 -34.66
N GLN A 37 -21.98 -14.78 -34.99
CA GLN A 37 -21.77 -14.22 -36.33
C GLN A 37 -20.29 -13.90 -36.63
N LYS A 38 -19.38 -14.15 -35.69
CA LYS A 38 -17.94 -13.82 -35.78
C LYS A 38 -17.65 -12.33 -36.00
N VAL A 39 -18.59 -11.46 -35.62
CA VAL A 39 -18.39 -10.00 -35.60
C VAL A 39 -17.54 -9.60 -34.39
N LEU A 40 -17.74 -10.28 -33.26
CA LEU A 40 -16.86 -10.18 -32.09
C LEU A 40 -15.97 -11.42 -32.00
N SER A 41 -14.68 -11.18 -31.82
CA SER A 41 -13.66 -12.22 -31.71
C SER A 41 -13.90 -13.14 -30.52
N THR A 42 -13.57 -14.41 -30.70
CA THR A 42 -13.49 -15.44 -29.65
C THR A 42 -12.27 -16.30 -29.93
N HIS A 43 -11.74 -16.96 -28.89
CA HIS A 43 -10.56 -17.80 -29.04
C HIS A 43 -10.92 -19.26 -28.75
N VAL A 44 -10.20 -20.20 -29.39
CA VAL A 44 -10.40 -21.65 -29.13
C VAL A 44 -9.83 -22.03 -27.77
N ASP A 45 -8.64 -21.51 -27.44
CA ASP A 45 -7.98 -21.66 -26.14
C ASP A 45 -7.43 -20.29 -25.70
N TYR A 46 -8.28 -19.42 -25.14
CA TYR A 46 -7.87 -18.05 -24.81
C TYR A 46 -6.69 -18.03 -23.83
N LEU A 47 -6.59 -19.00 -22.94
CA LEU A 47 -5.56 -19.04 -21.90
C LEU A 47 -4.25 -19.68 -22.36
N GLY A 48 -4.19 -20.23 -23.58
CA GLY A 48 -2.98 -20.81 -24.15
C GLY A 48 -2.35 -21.91 -23.27
N GLY A 49 -3.18 -22.70 -22.59
CA GLY A 49 -2.72 -23.73 -21.65
C GLY A 49 -2.17 -23.21 -20.31
N ASN A 50 -2.32 -21.93 -19.96
CA ASN A 50 -1.85 -21.40 -18.68
C ASN A 50 -2.69 -21.92 -17.49
N GLU A 51 -2.17 -22.94 -16.81
CA GLU A 51 -2.85 -23.59 -15.68
C GLU A 51 -3.06 -22.67 -14.46
N LEU A 52 -2.13 -21.75 -14.19
CA LEU A 52 -2.28 -20.79 -13.08
C LEU A 52 -3.50 -19.89 -13.33
N ALA A 53 -3.59 -19.33 -14.53
CA ALA A 53 -4.71 -18.49 -14.93
C ALA A 53 -6.03 -19.26 -14.92
N GLN A 54 -6.05 -20.49 -15.46
CA GLN A 54 -7.21 -21.37 -15.44
C GLN A 54 -7.70 -21.63 -14.00
N ASN A 55 -6.76 -21.91 -13.09
CA ASN A 55 -7.06 -22.12 -11.67
C ASN A 55 -7.62 -20.85 -11.01
N ILE A 56 -7.05 -19.68 -11.31
CA ILE A 56 -7.53 -18.41 -10.77
C ILE A 56 -8.96 -18.12 -11.27
N TYR A 57 -9.23 -18.24 -12.57
CA TYR A 57 -10.57 -18.05 -13.12
C TYR A 57 -11.58 -19.00 -12.48
N THR A 58 -11.27 -20.30 -12.47
CA THR A 58 -12.16 -21.34 -11.94
C THR A 58 -12.48 -21.16 -10.46
N LYS A 59 -11.48 -20.79 -9.65
CA LYS A 59 -11.64 -20.63 -8.20
C LYS A 59 -12.26 -19.28 -7.81
N LYS A 60 -11.93 -18.19 -8.54
CA LYS A 60 -12.23 -16.81 -8.09
C LYS A 60 -13.23 -16.04 -8.95
N TYR A 61 -13.34 -16.32 -10.26
CA TYR A 61 -14.00 -15.38 -11.20
C TYR A 61 -15.14 -15.98 -12.02
N TYR A 62 -15.13 -17.28 -12.31
CA TYR A 62 -16.27 -17.93 -12.95
C TYR A 62 -17.46 -17.98 -12.00
N VAL A 63 -18.60 -17.50 -12.49
CA VAL A 63 -19.86 -17.56 -11.76
C VAL A 63 -20.27 -19.02 -11.58
N LYS A 64 -20.70 -19.34 -10.37
CA LYS A 64 -21.28 -20.62 -10.00
C LYS A 64 -22.77 -20.44 -9.71
N ASP A 65 -23.57 -21.43 -10.05
CA ASP A 65 -24.99 -21.45 -9.66
C ASP A 65 -25.16 -21.68 -8.15
N LEU A 66 -26.41 -21.85 -7.70
CA LEU A 66 -26.70 -22.11 -6.28
C LEU A 66 -26.25 -23.51 -5.81
N LYS A 67 -26.00 -24.45 -6.73
CA LYS A 67 -25.47 -25.79 -6.46
C LYS A 67 -23.94 -25.84 -6.51
N GLN A 68 -23.28 -24.69 -6.69
CA GLN A 68 -21.83 -24.55 -6.82
C GLN A 68 -21.25 -25.10 -8.14
N GLU A 69 -22.10 -25.31 -9.15
CA GLU A 69 -21.68 -25.73 -10.48
C GLU A 69 -21.26 -24.52 -11.32
N LEU A 70 -20.18 -24.65 -12.07
CA LEU A 70 -19.66 -23.58 -12.93
C LEU A 70 -20.61 -23.31 -14.09
N ILE A 71 -21.03 -22.04 -14.22
CA ILE A 71 -21.86 -21.56 -15.32
C ILE A 71 -20.98 -21.05 -16.47
N GLU A 72 -19.89 -20.39 -16.12
CA GLU A 72 -18.88 -19.88 -17.04
C GLU A 72 -17.74 -20.88 -17.17
N LYS A 73 -17.23 -21.06 -18.39
CA LYS A 73 -16.22 -22.09 -18.69
C LYS A 73 -14.95 -21.53 -19.31
N LYS A 74 -15.01 -20.31 -19.85
CA LYS A 74 -13.88 -19.63 -20.47
C LYS A 74 -13.86 -18.13 -20.17
N PRO A 75 -12.70 -17.45 -20.25
CA PRO A 75 -12.58 -16.03 -19.95
C PRO A 75 -13.55 -15.13 -20.73
N GLU A 76 -13.87 -15.48 -21.98
CA GLU A 76 -14.79 -14.69 -22.81
C GLU A 76 -16.22 -14.68 -22.28
N ASP A 77 -16.64 -15.69 -21.50
CA ASP A 77 -17.92 -15.67 -20.79
C ASP A 77 -17.93 -14.56 -19.74
N VAL A 78 -16.82 -14.42 -19.00
CA VAL A 78 -16.61 -13.37 -17.99
C VAL A 78 -16.59 -12.00 -18.65
N PHE A 79 -15.85 -11.82 -19.75
CA PHE A 79 -15.79 -10.54 -20.47
C PHE A 79 -17.18 -10.14 -20.98
N LYS A 80 -17.93 -11.08 -21.55
CA LYS A 80 -19.31 -10.84 -22.01
C LYS A 80 -20.24 -10.48 -20.85
N ARG A 81 -20.21 -11.23 -19.74
CA ARG A 81 -21.02 -10.95 -18.54
C ARG A 81 -20.79 -9.53 -18.05
N ILE A 82 -19.52 -9.17 -17.87
CA ILE A 82 -19.14 -7.88 -17.28
C ILE A 82 -19.48 -6.74 -18.24
N ALA A 83 -19.10 -6.84 -19.52
CA ALA A 83 -19.33 -5.80 -20.51
C ALA A 83 -20.83 -5.46 -20.64
N THR A 84 -21.68 -6.48 -20.66
CA THR A 84 -23.13 -6.31 -20.82
C THR A 84 -23.80 -5.82 -19.55
N PHE A 85 -23.35 -6.24 -18.36
CA PHE A 85 -23.87 -5.75 -17.08
C PHE A 85 -23.47 -4.29 -16.82
N ILE A 86 -22.19 -3.95 -16.99
CA ILE A 86 -21.70 -2.59 -16.74
C ILE A 86 -22.29 -1.59 -17.74
N ALA A 87 -22.54 -2.00 -18.98
CA ALA A 87 -23.15 -1.12 -19.97
C ALA A 87 -24.63 -0.79 -19.68
N THR A 88 -25.35 -1.50 -18.80
CA THR A 88 -26.79 -1.25 -18.61
C THR A 88 -27.12 0.14 -18.04
N VAL A 89 -26.17 0.78 -17.37
CA VAL A 89 -26.34 2.12 -16.77
C VAL A 89 -26.23 3.25 -17.80
N GLU A 90 -25.87 2.93 -19.05
CA GLU A 90 -25.82 3.91 -20.14
C GLU A 90 -27.24 4.39 -20.52
N GLY A 91 -27.40 5.70 -20.72
CA GLY A 91 -28.71 6.34 -20.80
C GLY A 91 -29.60 5.93 -21.98
N THR A 92 -29.04 5.50 -23.11
CA THR A 92 -29.82 5.14 -24.32
C THR A 92 -29.53 3.72 -24.78
N LYS A 93 -30.48 3.07 -25.48
CA LYS A 93 -30.29 1.72 -26.03
C LYS A 93 -29.09 1.65 -26.98
N ALA A 94 -28.85 2.70 -27.77
CA ALA A 94 -27.71 2.79 -28.66
C ALA A 94 -26.38 2.87 -27.90
N LYS A 95 -26.29 3.72 -26.85
CA LYS A 95 -25.09 3.81 -26.00
C LYS A 95 -24.84 2.50 -25.26
N ARG A 96 -25.89 1.85 -24.73
CA ARG A 96 -25.81 0.52 -24.09
C ARG A 96 -25.17 -0.52 -25.01
N LYS A 97 -25.64 -0.64 -26.25
CA LYS A 97 -25.04 -1.56 -27.23
C LYS A 97 -23.60 -1.20 -27.57
N LYS A 98 -23.34 0.06 -27.94
CA LYS A 98 -22.01 0.56 -28.29
C LYS A 98 -20.99 0.24 -27.20
N TRP A 99 -21.28 0.60 -25.95
CA TRP A 99 -20.36 0.40 -24.85
C TRP A 99 -20.26 -1.06 -24.42
N SER A 100 -21.33 -1.86 -24.52
CA SER A 100 -21.22 -3.31 -24.27
C SER A 100 -20.28 -4.01 -25.26
N GLU A 101 -20.25 -3.57 -26.53
CA GLU A 101 -19.29 -4.09 -27.51
C GLU A 101 -17.87 -3.60 -27.22
N GLU A 102 -17.73 -2.31 -26.93
CA GLU A 102 -16.43 -1.69 -26.70
C GLU A 102 -15.73 -2.28 -25.47
N PHE A 103 -16.46 -2.41 -24.36
CA PHE A 103 -15.94 -3.04 -23.14
C PHE A 103 -15.56 -4.50 -23.36
N TYR A 104 -16.34 -5.25 -24.16
CA TYR A 104 -15.97 -6.63 -24.50
C TYR A 104 -14.66 -6.67 -25.29
N LYS A 105 -14.53 -5.84 -26.34
CA LYS A 105 -13.34 -5.79 -27.19
C LYS A 105 -12.09 -5.44 -26.40
N GLU A 106 -12.13 -4.39 -25.60
CA GLU A 106 -10.96 -3.93 -24.85
C GLU A 106 -10.50 -4.93 -23.77
N MET A 107 -11.43 -5.66 -23.12
CA MET A 107 -11.09 -6.76 -22.21
C MET A 107 -10.58 -8.01 -22.96
N TYR A 108 -11.17 -8.35 -24.11
CA TYR A 108 -10.74 -9.48 -24.93
C TYR A 108 -9.35 -9.29 -25.55
N GLU A 109 -9.00 -8.07 -25.97
CA GLU A 109 -7.66 -7.75 -26.48
C GLU A 109 -6.62 -7.62 -25.35
N GLY A 110 -7.07 -7.69 -24.10
CA GLY A 110 -6.23 -7.55 -22.91
C GLY A 110 -5.74 -6.12 -22.67
N HIS A 111 -6.33 -5.10 -23.30
CA HIS A 111 -5.91 -3.70 -23.15
C HIS A 111 -6.09 -3.19 -21.72
N PHE A 112 -7.15 -3.65 -21.04
CA PHE A 112 -7.33 -3.44 -19.61
C PHE A 112 -8.03 -4.62 -18.95
N VAL A 113 -7.95 -4.68 -17.62
CA VAL A 113 -8.77 -5.57 -16.81
C VAL A 113 -9.33 -4.80 -15.61
N PRO A 114 -10.61 -5.01 -15.23
CA PRO A 114 -11.15 -4.39 -14.04
C PRO A 114 -10.66 -5.10 -12.77
N GLY A 115 -10.83 -4.45 -11.63
CA GLY A 115 -10.46 -4.98 -10.33
C GLY A 115 -11.13 -6.32 -10.01
N GLY A 116 -10.48 -7.11 -9.14
CA GLY A 116 -10.93 -8.46 -8.80
C GLY A 116 -12.35 -8.56 -8.20
N ARG A 117 -12.93 -7.47 -7.66
CA ARG A 117 -14.33 -7.44 -7.20
C ARG A 117 -15.32 -7.22 -8.34
N VAL A 118 -14.98 -6.37 -9.31
CA VAL A 118 -15.76 -6.26 -10.56
C VAL A 118 -15.79 -7.60 -11.28
N LEU A 119 -14.63 -8.27 -11.46
CA LEU A 119 -14.56 -9.59 -12.11
C LEU A 119 -15.46 -10.64 -11.45
N ALA A 120 -15.45 -10.68 -10.11
CA ALA A 120 -16.18 -11.68 -9.33
C ALA A 120 -17.66 -11.35 -9.09
N GLY A 121 -18.08 -10.10 -9.24
CA GLY A 121 -19.41 -9.63 -8.81
C GLY A 121 -20.30 -9.05 -9.92
N ALA A 122 -19.74 -8.39 -10.93
CA ALA A 122 -20.54 -7.74 -11.95
C ALA A 122 -21.38 -8.76 -12.74
N GLY A 123 -22.70 -8.62 -12.71
CA GLY A 123 -23.64 -9.51 -13.39
C GLY A 123 -23.95 -10.84 -12.68
N ASP A 124 -23.42 -11.11 -11.48
CA ASP A 124 -23.82 -12.28 -10.68
C ASP A 124 -25.17 -12.02 -10.00
N LEU A 125 -26.25 -12.58 -10.55
CA LEU A 125 -27.60 -12.39 -9.99
C LEU A 125 -27.91 -13.33 -8.83
N TYR A 126 -27.08 -14.34 -8.56
CA TYR A 126 -27.29 -15.28 -7.46
C TYR A 126 -26.80 -14.74 -6.12
N ARG A 127 -25.73 -13.94 -6.12
CA ARG A 127 -25.07 -13.49 -4.89
C ARG A 127 -24.80 -12.00 -4.92
N LEU A 128 -25.25 -11.28 -3.90
CA LEU A 128 -25.08 -9.83 -3.81
C LEU A 128 -23.66 -9.53 -3.35
N LYS A 129 -22.95 -8.71 -4.12
CA LYS A 129 -21.57 -8.30 -3.86
C LYS A 129 -21.42 -6.82 -4.21
N THR A 130 -20.57 -6.10 -3.50
CA THR A 130 -20.08 -4.80 -3.97
C THR A 130 -19.11 -5.00 -5.14
N LEU A 131 -19.04 -4.04 -6.04
CA LEU A 131 -18.05 -4.03 -7.13
C LEU A 131 -16.78 -3.27 -6.74
N ALA A 132 -16.79 -2.53 -5.62
CA ALA A 132 -15.62 -1.87 -5.08
C ALA A 132 -14.71 -2.88 -4.36
N ASN A 133 -13.40 -2.66 -4.43
CA ASN A 133 -12.41 -3.55 -3.84
C ASN A 133 -12.28 -3.35 -2.33
N CYS A 134 -12.20 -2.09 -1.90
CA CYS A 134 -11.90 -1.71 -0.53
C CYS A 134 -12.63 -0.43 -0.13
N PHE A 135 -12.74 -0.21 1.18
CA PHE A 135 -13.41 0.93 1.80
C PHE A 135 -12.59 1.47 2.98
N VAL A 136 -13.06 2.56 3.58
CA VAL A 136 -12.61 3.05 4.88
C VAL A 136 -13.81 3.34 5.77
N SER A 137 -13.70 3.03 7.06
CA SER A 137 -14.66 3.37 8.10
C SER A 137 -14.03 4.35 9.08
N LYS A 138 -14.81 5.34 9.51
CA LYS A 138 -14.42 6.33 10.51
C LYS A 138 -14.97 5.89 11.87
N ILE A 139 -14.14 5.91 12.90
CA ILE A 139 -14.62 5.92 14.28
C ILE A 139 -15.02 7.36 14.56
N GLU A 140 -16.33 7.63 14.69
CA GLU A 140 -16.84 9.01 14.70
C GLU A 140 -16.39 9.78 15.94
N GLU A 141 -16.51 9.14 17.10
CA GLU A 141 -16.19 9.72 18.41
C GLU A 141 -15.32 8.75 19.22
N ASP A 142 -14.59 9.29 20.20
CA ASP A 142 -13.80 8.53 21.17
C ASP A 142 -14.69 7.90 22.26
N ASP A 143 -15.54 6.97 21.84
CA ASP A 143 -16.45 6.22 22.69
C ASP A 143 -16.67 4.77 22.21
N ILE A 144 -17.26 3.94 23.08
CA ILE A 144 -17.51 2.52 22.80
C ILE A 144 -18.51 2.32 21.66
N ASP A 145 -19.54 3.14 21.55
CA ASP A 145 -20.60 2.96 20.55
C ASP A 145 -20.05 3.20 19.14
N SER A 146 -19.22 4.21 18.96
CA SER A 146 -18.51 4.56 17.73
C SER A 146 -17.48 3.50 17.34
N ILE A 147 -16.71 2.97 18.31
CA ILE A 147 -15.79 1.84 18.08
C ILE A 147 -16.55 0.61 17.56
N TYR A 148 -17.64 0.23 18.22
CA TYR A 148 -18.44 -0.94 17.81
C TYR A 148 -19.25 -0.69 16.53
N LYS A 149 -19.63 0.56 16.25
CA LYS A 149 -20.22 0.95 14.97
C LYS A 149 -19.21 0.74 13.84
N ALA A 150 -17.96 1.20 13.99
CA ALA A 150 -16.91 0.93 12.99
C ALA A 150 -16.67 -0.57 12.81
N ALA A 151 -16.69 -1.38 13.87
CA ALA A 151 -16.59 -2.83 13.78
C ALA A 151 -17.80 -3.46 13.05
N PHE A 152 -19.02 -2.96 13.29
CA PHE A 152 -20.22 -3.33 12.53
C PHE A 152 -20.07 -2.97 11.05
N GLU A 153 -19.55 -1.79 10.72
CA GLU A 153 -19.32 -1.38 9.34
C GLU A 153 -18.30 -2.28 8.63
N CYS A 154 -17.22 -2.67 9.33
CA CYS A 154 -16.27 -3.68 8.87
C CYS A 154 -17.01 -4.99 8.54
N ALA A 155 -17.80 -5.51 9.48
CA ALA A 155 -18.55 -6.75 9.31
C ALA A 155 -19.49 -6.72 8.10
N ARG A 156 -20.24 -5.63 7.93
CA ARG A 156 -21.13 -5.42 6.79
C ARG A 156 -20.36 -5.38 5.47
N THR A 157 -19.24 -4.69 5.43
CA THR A 157 -18.37 -4.57 4.25
C THR A 157 -17.79 -5.92 3.85
N TYR A 158 -17.26 -6.70 4.82
CA TYR A 158 -16.77 -8.05 4.59
C TYR A 158 -17.84 -8.99 4.06
N SER A 159 -19.08 -8.88 4.54
CA SER A 159 -20.18 -9.71 4.03
C SER A 159 -20.51 -9.49 2.54
N TYR A 160 -20.09 -8.34 1.97
CA TYR A 160 -20.23 -8.01 0.55
C TYR A 160 -18.92 -8.20 -0.24
N GLY A 161 -17.80 -8.42 0.47
CA GLY A 161 -16.48 -8.67 -0.09
C GLY A 161 -15.54 -7.48 -0.14
N GLY A 162 -15.88 -6.32 0.40
CA GLY A 162 -14.91 -5.23 0.49
C GLY A 162 -13.81 -5.57 1.51
N GLY A 163 -12.56 -5.16 1.23
CA GLY A 163 -11.59 -4.89 2.30
C GLY A 163 -11.90 -3.56 2.97
N ILE A 164 -11.32 -3.28 4.15
CA ILE A 164 -11.59 -2.02 4.86
C ILE A 164 -10.35 -1.48 5.58
N GLY A 165 -10.21 -0.16 5.67
CA GLY A 165 -9.26 0.49 6.56
C GLY A 165 -9.95 1.21 7.70
N VAL A 166 -9.30 1.25 8.87
CA VAL A 166 -9.76 1.98 10.05
C VAL A 166 -8.56 2.72 10.64
N ASP A 167 -8.73 4.01 10.92
CA ASP A 167 -7.75 4.80 11.65
C ASP A 167 -8.16 4.87 13.12
N ILE A 168 -7.22 4.59 14.02
CA ILE A 168 -7.47 4.56 15.48
C ILE A 168 -6.91 5.77 16.21
N SER A 169 -6.42 6.79 15.50
CA SER A 169 -5.73 7.95 16.09
C SER A 169 -6.67 8.85 16.89
N CYS A 170 -7.98 8.74 16.70
CA CYS A 170 -8.97 9.49 17.48
C CYS A 170 -9.24 8.90 18.87
N LEU A 171 -8.80 7.67 19.13
CA LEU A 171 -9.07 6.99 20.40
C LEU A 171 -8.06 7.40 21.46
N ARG A 172 -8.51 7.68 22.67
CA ARG A 172 -7.60 8.10 23.76
C ARG A 172 -6.52 7.05 24.06
N PRO A 173 -5.30 7.49 24.43
CA PRO A 173 -4.20 6.58 24.72
C PRO A 173 -4.46 5.77 26.00
N ARG A 174 -3.60 4.77 26.20
CA ARG A 174 -3.59 3.94 27.40
C ARG A 174 -3.46 4.79 28.66
N ASP A 175 -4.11 4.37 29.73
CA ASP A 175 -4.10 5.00 31.05
C ASP A 175 -4.73 6.40 31.10
N ALA A 176 -5.22 6.93 29.97
CA ALA A 176 -6.02 8.14 29.94
C ALA A 176 -7.32 7.97 30.75
N ILE A 177 -7.78 9.05 31.37
CA ILE A 177 -8.97 9.02 32.21
C ILE A 177 -10.22 8.58 31.42
N VAL A 178 -11.05 7.76 32.05
CA VAL A 178 -12.42 7.46 31.60
C VAL A 178 -13.37 7.64 32.77
N HIS A 179 -14.57 8.15 32.49
CA HIS A 179 -15.58 8.43 33.50
C HIS A 179 -16.60 7.28 33.61
N ASN A 180 -16.11 6.04 33.68
CA ASN A 180 -16.91 4.82 33.80
C ASN A 180 -16.23 3.81 34.73
N ALA A 181 -16.78 2.59 34.84
CA ALA A 181 -16.29 1.56 35.76
C ALA A 181 -14.85 1.06 35.52
N ALA A 182 -14.20 1.44 34.41
CA ALA A 182 -12.83 1.04 34.11
C ALA A 182 -11.77 1.96 34.73
N ASP A 183 -12.16 3.15 35.23
CA ASP A 183 -11.32 4.23 35.79
C ASP A 183 -10.25 4.82 34.83
N SER A 184 -9.64 4.00 33.98
CA SER A 184 -8.65 4.37 32.96
C SER A 184 -8.87 3.60 31.64
N SER A 185 -8.38 4.17 30.54
CA SER A 185 -8.47 3.59 29.19
C SER A 185 -7.47 2.45 28.99
N THR A 186 -7.90 1.41 28.28
CA THR A 186 -6.99 0.34 27.79
C THR A 186 -6.14 0.76 26.59
N GLY A 187 -6.41 1.94 26.01
CA GLY A 187 -5.69 2.54 24.90
C GLY A 187 -6.21 2.14 23.51
N ALA A 188 -5.91 2.96 22.51
CA ALA A 188 -6.32 2.79 21.11
C ALA A 188 -5.90 1.43 20.55
N VAL A 189 -4.68 1.00 20.87
CA VAL A 189 -4.08 -0.26 20.37
C VAL A 189 -4.84 -1.50 20.86
N SER A 190 -5.50 -1.44 22.01
CA SER A 190 -6.25 -2.58 22.56
C SER A 190 -7.44 -2.98 21.68
N PHE A 191 -8.07 -2.03 20.98
CA PHE A 191 -9.21 -2.29 20.10
C PHE A 191 -8.81 -2.89 18.73
N MET A 192 -7.51 -2.96 18.41
CA MET A 192 -7.04 -3.60 17.17
C MET A 192 -7.43 -5.09 17.12
N GLU A 193 -7.46 -5.78 18.26
CA GLU A 193 -7.90 -7.17 18.35
C GLU A 193 -9.37 -7.34 17.95
N LEU A 194 -10.25 -6.41 18.35
CA LEU A 194 -11.67 -6.41 17.96
C LEU A 194 -11.83 -6.37 16.44
N PHE A 195 -11.17 -5.42 15.77
CA PHE A 195 -11.24 -5.27 14.32
C PHE A 195 -10.63 -6.48 13.59
N SER A 196 -9.49 -6.97 14.09
CA SER A 196 -8.82 -8.15 13.53
C SER A 196 -9.67 -9.41 13.64
N LEU A 197 -10.26 -9.65 14.82
CA LEU A 197 -11.15 -10.79 15.07
C LEU A 197 -12.39 -10.73 14.18
N THR A 198 -13.03 -9.56 14.08
CA THR A 198 -14.18 -9.33 13.19
C THR A 198 -13.86 -9.71 11.74
N THR A 199 -12.66 -9.37 11.29
CA THR A 199 -12.16 -9.71 9.94
C THR A 199 -11.98 -11.22 9.77
N GLY A 200 -11.43 -11.90 10.78
CA GLY A 200 -11.25 -13.36 10.77
C GLY A 200 -12.57 -14.14 10.76
N LEU A 201 -13.57 -13.67 11.49
CA LEU A 201 -14.89 -14.32 11.61
C LEU A 201 -15.69 -14.29 10.30
N ILE A 202 -15.55 -13.22 9.51
CA ILE A 202 -16.39 -12.97 8.31
C ILE A 202 -15.60 -13.30 7.01
N GLY A 203 -14.67 -14.24 7.10
CA GLY A 203 -13.91 -14.76 5.96
C GLY A 203 -14.81 -15.41 4.90
N GLN A 204 -14.58 -15.07 3.62
CA GLN A 204 -15.39 -15.54 2.50
C GLN A 204 -14.82 -16.86 1.92
N SER A 205 -15.66 -17.64 1.23
CA SER A 205 -15.33 -18.88 0.49
C SER A 205 -14.01 -18.82 -0.30
N GLY A 206 -12.88 -19.08 0.36
CA GLY A 206 -11.53 -19.02 -0.22
C GLY A 206 -10.90 -17.61 -0.35
N ARG A 207 -11.52 -16.54 0.17
CA ARG A 207 -10.94 -15.18 0.26
C ARG A 207 -11.02 -14.68 1.70
N ARG A 208 -9.87 -14.48 2.34
CA ARG A 208 -9.77 -13.85 3.67
C ARG A 208 -10.23 -12.39 3.59
N GLY A 209 -10.89 -11.88 4.63
CA GLY A 209 -11.10 -10.43 4.80
C GLY A 209 -9.74 -9.73 4.87
N ALA A 210 -9.71 -8.46 4.47
CA ALA A 210 -8.49 -7.65 4.47
C ALA A 210 -8.76 -6.35 5.22
N LEU A 211 -7.93 -6.07 6.23
CA LEU A 211 -8.04 -4.92 7.12
C LEU A 211 -6.74 -4.09 7.04
N MET A 212 -6.85 -2.76 7.00
CA MET A 212 -5.78 -1.83 7.34
C MET A 212 -6.10 -1.19 8.70
N LEU A 213 -5.10 -1.10 9.58
CA LEU A 213 -5.17 -0.27 10.78
C LEU A 213 -4.06 0.77 10.73
N THR A 214 -4.43 2.05 10.89
CA THR A 214 -3.46 3.15 10.94
C THR A 214 -3.52 3.91 12.25
N ILE A 215 -2.37 4.45 12.64
CA ILE A 215 -2.26 5.42 13.72
C ILE A 215 -1.30 6.54 13.29
N ASP A 216 -1.57 7.77 13.72
CA ASP A 216 -0.64 8.87 13.56
C ASP A 216 0.57 8.73 14.49
N VAL A 217 1.75 9.10 13.98
CA VAL A 217 3.01 9.02 14.73
C VAL A 217 3.05 9.92 15.96
N LYS A 218 2.27 11.01 16.01
CA LYS A 218 2.13 11.85 17.22
C LYS A 218 1.35 11.18 18.34
N HIS A 219 0.56 10.15 18.05
CA HIS A 219 -0.30 9.55 19.06
C HIS A 219 0.53 8.86 20.17
N PRO A 220 0.28 9.07 21.47
CA PRO A 220 1.09 8.47 22.55
C PRO A 220 1.18 6.92 22.50
N ASP A 221 0.09 6.24 22.10
CA ASP A 221 0.10 4.78 21.91
C ASP A 221 0.93 4.28 20.71
N ILE A 222 1.60 5.14 19.94
CA ILE A 222 2.50 4.73 18.85
C ILE A 222 3.56 3.72 19.33
N LYS A 223 4.02 3.90 20.58
CA LYS A 223 4.99 3.01 21.25
C LYS A 223 4.47 1.59 21.43
N HIS A 224 3.17 1.43 21.61
CA HIS A 224 2.50 0.13 21.72
C HIS A 224 2.16 -0.40 20.33
N PHE A 225 1.72 0.46 19.41
CA PHE A 225 1.33 0.09 18.05
C PHE A 225 2.49 -0.59 17.30
N ILE A 226 3.70 -0.02 17.35
CA ILE A 226 4.89 -0.57 16.66
C ILE A 226 5.27 -1.96 17.20
N LYS A 227 4.92 -2.26 18.45
CA LYS A 227 5.24 -3.52 19.13
C LYS A 227 4.13 -4.57 19.04
N VAL A 228 2.94 -4.23 18.55
CA VAL A 228 1.73 -5.07 18.69
C VAL A 228 1.85 -6.47 18.06
N LYS A 229 2.71 -6.62 17.04
CA LYS A 229 3.03 -7.91 16.40
C LYS A 229 4.41 -8.47 16.75
N LYS A 230 5.18 -7.77 17.59
CA LYS A 230 6.53 -8.15 18.04
C LYS A 230 6.55 -8.69 19.46
N THR A 231 5.67 -8.17 20.31
CA THR A 231 5.59 -8.56 21.71
C THR A 231 4.46 -9.57 21.89
N PRO A 232 4.73 -10.78 22.42
CA PRO A 232 3.70 -11.77 22.66
C PRO A 232 2.63 -11.25 23.61
N ASN A 233 1.35 -11.45 23.25
CA ASN A 233 0.24 -11.14 24.13
C ASN A 233 0.07 -12.23 25.20
N TRP A 234 -0.89 -12.02 26.09
CA TRP A 234 -1.16 -12.93 27.20
C TRP A 234 -1.46 -14.36 26.72
N VAL A 235 -2.12 -14.54 25.57
CA VAL A 235 -2.42 -15.86 24.99
C VAL A 235 -1.13 -16.57 24.57
N THR A 236 -0.25 -15.88 23.86
CA THR A 236 1.04 -16.44 23.47
C THR A 236 1.85 -16.83 24.69
N ASN A 237 1.95 -15.94 25.70
CA ASN A 237 2.70 -16.23 26.92
C ASN A 237 2.15 -17.46 27.63
N GLN A 238 0.82 -17.57 27.78
CA GLN A 238 0.19 -18.75 28.38
C GLN A 238 0.49 -20.05 27.62
N ILE A 239 0.41 -20.04 26.28
CA ILE A 239 0.70 -21.24 25.47
C ILE A 239 2.18 -21.63 25.63
N VAL A 240 3.09 -20.66 25.55
CA VAL A 240 4.53 -20.92 25.68
C VAL A 240 4.88 -21.42 27.08
N GLU A 241 4.28 -20.85 28.14
CA GLU A 241 4.46 -21.32 29.52
C GLU A 241 3.95 -22.75 29.71
N GLN A 242 2.78 -23.09 29.16
CA GLN A 242 2.25 -24.46 29.21
C GLN A 242 3.14 -25.45 28.45
N CYS A 243 3.63 -25.08 27.27
CA CYS A 243 4.60 -25.88 26.52
C CYS A 243 5.90 -26.04 27.32
N LYS A 244 6.40 -24.98 27.95
CA LYS A 244 7.60 -25.03 28.80
C LYS A 244 7.41 -25.98 29.98
N TRP A 245 6.28 -25.91 30.67
CA TRP A 245 5.96 -26.81 31.80
C TRP A 245 5.82 -28.28 31.40
N SER A 246 5.50 -28.57 30.13
CA SER A 246 5.45 -29.97 29.67
C SER A 246 6.82 -30.67 29.68
N GLY A 247 7.92 -29.92 29.64
CA GLY A 247 9.28 -30.45 29.52
C GLY A 247 9.58 -31.16 28.19
N LEU A 248 8.66 -31.12 27.22
CA LEU A 248 8.78 -31.81 25.93
C LEU A 248 9.50 -30.99 24.84
N PHE A 249 9.72 -29.70 25.10
CA PHE A 249 10.26 -28.75 24.12
C PHE A 249 11.53 -28.12 24.67
N ASP A 250 12.59 -28.14 23.86
CA ASP A 250 13.79 -27.34 24.08
C ASP A 250 13.52 -25.85 23.78
N GLU A 251 14.46 -24.97 24.12
CA GLU A 251 14.29 -23.52 23.94
C GLU A 251 14.07 -23.13 22.47
N ALA A 252 14.81 -23.74 21.54
CA ALA A 252 14.65 -23.47 20.12
C ALA A 252 13.22 -23.80 19.62
N LYS A 253 12.65 -24.94 20.05
CA LYS A 253 11.25 -25.29 19.75
C LYS A 253 10.27 -24.36 20.44
N LEU A 254 10.53 -23.93 21.68
CA LEU A 254 9.67 -22.97 22.37
C LEU A 254 9.64 -21.62 21.65
N ASP A 255 10.76 -21.14 21.14
CA ASP A 255 10.84 -19.92 20.34
C ASP A 255 10.12 -20.07 18.99
N ALA A 256 10.27 -21.22 18.33
CA ALA A 256 9.51 -21.53 17.12
C ALA A 256 7.99 -21.56 17.39
N ILE A 257 7.55 -22.17 18.49
CA ILE A 257 6.14 -22.17 18.93
C ILE A 257 5.68 -20.75 19.21
N LYS A 258 6.44 -19.97 19.97
CA LYS A 258 6.15 -18.56 20.27
C LYS A 258 5.92 -17.78 18.98
N LYS A 259 6.85 -17.86 18.02
CA LYS A 259 6.74 -17.19 16.71
C LYS A 259 5.47 -17.63 15.96
N GLN A 260 5.23 -18.94 15.85
CA GLN A 260 4.04 -19.45 15.17
C GLN A 260 2.73 -19.05 15.85
N VAL A 261 2.68 -19.03 17.18
CA VAL A 261 1.50 -18.62 17.93
C VAL A 261 1.24 -17.14 17.70
N MET A 262 2.25 -16.28 17.84
CA MET A 262 2.12 -14.84 17.59
C MET A 262 1.59 -14.54 16.19
N GLU A 263 2.17 -15.16 15.15
CA GLU A 263 1.72 -15.01 13.76
C GLU A 263 0.26 -15.45 13.54
N ASN A 264 -0.25 -16.36 14.36
CA ASN A 264 -1.61 -16.89 14.24
C ASN A 264 -2.63 -16.27 15.19
N THR A 265 -2.21 -15.57 16.25
CA THR A 265 -3.10 -15.03 17.28
C THR A 265 -3.14 -13.50 17.31
N GLN A 266 -2.03 -12.81 17.04
CA GLN A 266 -1.93 -11.37 17.27
C GLN A 266 -2.23 -10.55 16.02
N VAL A 267 -3.35 -9.83 16.05
CA VAL A 267 -3.79 -8.90 14.99
C VAL A 267 -3.57 -9.48 13.59
N ARG A 268 -3.86 -10.79 13.44
CA ARG A 268 -3.45 -11.62 12.31
C ARG A 268 -3.98 -11.12 10.96
N PHE A 269 -5.19 -10.57 10.97
CA PHE A 269 -5.93 -10.25 9.75
C PHE A 269 -5.84 -8.77 9.34
N ALA A 270 -5.00 -7.98 10.02
CA ALA A 270 -4.78 -6.57 9.68
C ALA A 270 -3.36 -6.35 9.18
N ASN A 271 -3.22 -5.57 8.11
CA ASN A 271 -1.98 -4.83 7.88
C ASN A 271 -1.97 -3.62 8.83
N ILE A 272 -0.79 -3.24 9.32
CA ILE A 272 -0.63 -2.09 10.20
C ILE A 272 0.34 -1.08 9.59
N SER A 273 0.00 0.21 9.60
CA SER A 273 0.85 1.27 9.06
C SER A 273 0.84 2.52 9.94
N ILE A 274 1.99 3.16 10.05
CA ILE A 274 2.15 4.46 10.72
C ILE A 274 1.90 5.56 9.69
N LYS A 275 1.10 6.56 10.04
CA LYS A 275 1.03 7.84 9.33
C LYS A 275 2.12 8.76 9.87
N ALA A 276 3.19 8.92 9.11
CA ALA A 276 4.26 9.84 9.41
C ALA A 276 3.99 11.20 8.75
N ASN A 277 4.14 12.27 9.52
CA ASN A 277 4.11 13.64 9.03
C ASN A 277 5.53 14.15 8.78
N ASP A 278 5.66 15.22 7.99
CA ASP A 278 6.96 15.81 7.66
C ASP A 278 7.72 16.29 8.91
N GLU A 279 7.01 16.75 9.94
CA GLU A 279 7.59 17.12 11.24
C GLU A 279 8.40 15.98 11.87
N PHE A 280 7.82 14.77 11.92
CA PHE A 280 8.50 13.58 12.43
C PHE A 280 9.68 13.20 11.54
N MET A 281 9.51 13.24 10.21
CA MET A 281 10.57 12.89 9.27
C MET A 281 11.77 13.84 9.35
N VAL A 282 11.52 15.15 9.51
CA VAL A 282 12.56 16.16 9.75
C VAL A 282 13.27 15.89 11.07
N ALA A 283 12.55 15.60 12.15
CA ALA A 283 13.16 15.26 13.45
C ALA A 283 14.06 14.01 13.37
N VAL A 284 13.68 13.00 12.57
CA VAL A 284 14.55 11.84 12.31
C VAL A 284 15.79 12.24 11.50
N ASP A 285 15.66 13.09 10.49
CA ASP A 285 16.79 13.56 9.66
C ASP A 285 17.76 14.44 10.45
N GLU A 286 17.27 15.26 11.39
CA GLU A 286 18.11 16.01 12.33
C GLU A 286 19.05 15.09 13.09
N GLN A 287 18.54 13.99 13.67
CA GLN A 287 19.38 13.00 14.38
C GLN A 287 20.25 12.14 13.45
N ARG A 288 20.16 12.32 12.13
CA ARG A 288 21.11 11.76 11.16
C ARG A 288 22.25 12.72 10.85
N ASN A 289 22.00 14.03 10.96
CA ASN A 289 22.94 15.09 10.60
C ASN A 289 23.65 15.68 11.82
N TYR A 290 23.02 15.62 12.99
CA TYR A 290 23.47 16.23 14.24
C TYR A 290 23.51 15.21 15.40
N SER A 291 24.28 15.55 16.45
CA SER A 291 24.22 14.82 17.72
C SER A 291 22.87 15.06 18.40
N GLU A 292 22.41 14.13 19.25
CA GLU A 292 21.16 14.30 20.01
C GLU A 292 21.22 15.46 21.04
N ASP A 293 22.44 15.86 21.43
CA ASP A 293 22.72 16.99 22.31
C ASP A 293 22.75 18.33 21.56
N THR A 294 22.78 18.32 20.23
CA THR A 294 22.80 19.55 19.43
C THR A 294 21.45 20.26 19.56
N PHE A 295 21.51 21.55 19.84
CA PHE A 295 20.35 22.44 19.84
C PHE A 295 20.27 23.19 18.52
N ILE A 296 19.04 23.41 18.07
CA ILE A 296 18.74 24.06 16.81
C ILE A 296 17.78 25.22 17.08
N ILE A 297 18.13 26.39 16.56
CA ILE A 297 17.24 27.55 16.52
C ILE A 297 16.71 27.69 15.09
N TYR A 298 15.38 27.66 14.97
CA TYR A 298 14.68 27.96 13.74
C TYR A 298 14.10 29.36 13.79
N LYS A 299 14.12 30.03 12.64
CA LYS A 299 13.27 31.16 12.34
C LYS A 299 11.88 30.64 11.97
N LYS A 300 10.89 30.91 12.82
CA LYS A 300 9.49 30.52 12.63
C LYS A 300 8.72 31.70 12.05
N ASN A 301 8.48 31.66 10.74
CA ASN A 301 7.86 32.77 9.98
C ASN A 301 6.36 32.91 10.23
N ASN A 302 5.69 31.86 10.73
CA ASN A 302 4.33 31.95 11.24
C ASN A 302 4.35 32.38 12.73
N LYS A 303 3.67 33.45 13.11
CA LYS A 303 3.58 33.93 14.51
C LYS A 303 2.56 33.17 15.38
N GLU A 304 1.77 32.27 14.82
CA GLU A 304 0.74 31.53 15.55
C GLU A 304 1.35 30.56 16.57
N LEU A 305 1.02 30.72 17.86
CA LEU A 305 1.46 29.83 18.92
C LEU A 305 0.40 28.77 19.22
N VAL A 306 0.73 27.51 18.96
CA VAL A 306 -0.21 26.38 19.13
C VAL A 306 0.17 25.57 20.37
N THR A 307 -0.39 25.94 21.52
CA THR A 307 -0.11 25.24 22.80
C THR A 307 -1.03 24.04 23.06
N LYS A 308 -2.18 23.99 22.39
CA LYS A 308 -3.22 22.96 22.51
C LYS A 308 -3.92 22.75 21.15
N ALA A 309 -4.33 21.51 20.89
CA ALA A 309 -4.93 21.07 19.64
C ALA A 309 -5.95 19.95 19.90
N ARG A 310 -6.90 20.18 20.79
CA ARG A 310 -7.83 19.12 21.22
C ARG A 310 -8.75 18.69 20.10
N GLN A 311 -8.94 17.38 19.96
CA GLN A 311 -10.02 16.81 19.16
C GLN A 311 -11.36 17.35 19.67
N SER A 312 -12.25 17.65 18.72
CA SER A 312 -13.60 18.19 18.94
C SER A 312 -14.53 17.75 17.81
N GLU A 313 -15.81 18.13 17.88
CA GLU A 313 -16.77 17.93 16.77
C GLU A 313 -16.29 18.58 15.46
N GLU A 314 -15.52 19.66 15.53
CA GLU A 314 -14.98 20.38 14.36
C GLU A 314 -13.62 19.84 13.90
N LEU A 315 -12.82 19.28 14.81
CA LEU A 315 -11.47 18.78 14.56
C LEU A 315 -11.37 17.30 14.93
N HIS A 316 -11.43 16.42 13.93
CA HIS A 316 -11.20 14.98 14.11
C HIS A 316 -9.74 14.62 13.81
N TYR A 317 -9.10 13.79 14.64
CA TYR A 317 -7.67 13.47 14.46
C TYR A 317 -7.36 12.60 13.24
N SER A 318 -8.26 11.72 12.81
CA SER A 318 -8.02 10.91 11.60
C SER A 318 -7.78 11.72 10.29
N PRO A 319 -8.58 12.76 9.95
CA PRO A 319 -8.32 13.62 8.80
C PRO A 319 -7.18 14.63 9.02
N GLY A 320 -6.86 15.01 10.26
CA GLY A 320 -5.87 16.06 10.48
C GLY A 320 -5.52 16.30 11.94
N ILE A 321 -4.82 15.35 12.56
CA ILE A 321 -4.04 15.69 13.76
C ILE A 321 -3.08 16.86 13.41
N PRO A 322 -3.02 17.92 14.23
CA PRO A 322 -2.17 19.04 13.89
C PRO A 322 -0.69 18.65 13.78
N SER A 323 -0.05 19.14 12.72
CA SER A 323 1.36 18.91 12.43
C SER A 323 2.01 20.20 11.97
N LYS A 324 3.31 20.33 12.24
CA LYS A 324 4.09 21.51 11.85
C LYS A 324 4.13 21.63 10.33
N ASN A 325 3.78 22.81 9.80
CA ASN A 325 4.09 23.13 8.42
C ASN A 325 5.58 23.49 8.33
N ILE A 326 6.39 22.56 7.84
CA ILE A 326 7.85 22.71 7.79
C ILE A 326 8.30 23.88 6.90
N GLU A 327 7.48 24.31 5.93
CA GLU A 327 7.77 25.46 5.06
C GLU A 327 7.81 26.80 5.82
N ASP A 328 7.22 26.86 7.02
CA ASP A 328 7.22 28.07 7.88
C ASP A 328 8.49 28.18 8.74
N TYR A 329 9.38 27.19 8.71
CA TYR A 329 10.56 27.09 9.57
C TYR A 329 11.84 27.09 8.75
N GLU A 330 12.73 28.03 9.02
CA GLU A 330 14.06 28.12 8.40
C GLU A 330 15.14 27.91 9.47
N GLU A 331 16.03 26.94 9.26
CA GLU A 331 17.15 26.71 10.19
C GLU A 331 18.06 27.93 10.24
N LEU A 332 18.28 28.48 11.43
CA LEU A 332 19.07 29.70 11.61
C LEU A 332 20.49 29.39 12.08
N ILE A 333 20.62 28.61 13.15
CA ILE A 333 21.90 28.30 13.80
C ILE A 333 21.79 27.08 14.71
N THR A 334 22.91 26.38 14.90
CA THR A 334 23.04 25.21 15.79
C THR A 334 24.09 25.45 16.88
N PHE A 335 23.94 24.76 18.00
CA PHE A 335 24.83 24.83 19.16
C PHE A 335 24.99 23.46 19.82
N ASP A 336 26.16 23.18 20.39
CA ASP A 336 26.42 21.91 21.09
C ASP A 336 26.09 21.97 22.60
N ASN A 337 25.79 23.16 23.12
CA ASN A 337 25.46 23.34 24.54
C ASN A 337 24.55 24.55 24.77
N LEU A 338 23.84 24.52 25.91
CA LEU A 338 22.90 25.56 26.32
C LEU A 338 23.56 26.91 26.62
N ILE A 339 24.82 26.92 27.04
CA ILE A 339 25.53 28.15 27.42
C ILE A 339 25.70 29.05 26.18
N ASP A 340 26.08 28.46 25.05
CA ASP A 340 26.26 29.18 23.80
C ASP A 340 24.93 29.72 23.25
N ILE A 341 23.83 28.97 23.41
CA ILE A 341 22.48 29.44 23.06
C ILE A 341 22.09 30.64 23.91
N GLN A 342 22.27 30.56 25.24
CA GLN A 342 21.90 31.65 26.14
C GLN A 342 22.70 32.93 25.82
N LYS A 343 23.98 32.78 25.49
CA LYS A 343 24.82 33.88 25.04
C LYS A 343 24.29 34.48 23.74
N TRP A 344 23.99 33.65 22.75
CA TRP A 344 23.46 34.11 21.47
C TRP A 344 22.09 34.81 21.62
N LEU A 345 21.18 34.26 22.44
CA LEU A 345 19.89 34.88 22.75
C LEU A 345 20.07 36.25 23.40
N SER A 346 21.00 36.36 24.35
CA SER A 346 21.31 37.63 25.03
C SER A 346 21.87 38.67 24.04
N GLU A 347 22.75 38.25 23.13
CA GLU A 347 23.30 39.10 22.06
C GLU A 347 22.22 39.58 21.07
N ASN A 348 21.14 38.80 20.92
CA ASN A 348 19.97 39.13 20.10
C ASN A 348 18.80 39.71 20.91
N GLY A 349 19.05 40.22 22.12
CA GLY A 349 18.05 40.95 22.92
C GLY A 349 16.92 40.09 23.50
N CYS A 350 17.07 38.77 23.54
CA CYS A 350 16.09 37.83 24.08
C CYS A 350 16.38 37.48 25.54
N ASN A 351 15.34 37.11 26.29
CA ASN A 351 15.48 36.60 27.66
C ASN A 351 16.24 35.27 27.70
N THR A 352 16.94 35.04 28.81
CA THR A 352 17.68 33.79 29.07
C THR A 352 16.72 32.60 29.18
N LEU A 353 17.11 31.49 28.55
CA LEU A 353 16.39 30.22 28.55
C LEU A 353 16.69 29.44 29.83
N ASP A 354 15.69 29.26 30.72
CA ASP A 354 15.83 28.40 31.89
C ASP A 354 15.86 26.92 31.47
N THR A 355 16.86 26.18 31.94
CA THR A 355 17.10 24.80 31.49
C THR A 355 16.05 23.82 32.01
N GLU A 356 15.56 24.01 33.23
CA GLU A 356 14.50 23.16 33.79
C GLU A 356 13.17 23.42 33.08
N GLU A 357 12.87 24.69 32.76
CA GLU A 357 11.70 25.05 31.98
C GLU A 357 11.80 24.59 30.53
N PHE A 358 12.99 24.61 29.95
CA PHE A 358 13.23 24.04 28.63
C PHE A 358 12.99 22.53 28.65
N ASN A 359 13.41 21.74 29.63
CA ASN A 359 13.17 20.29 29.52
C ASN A 359 11.72 19.84 29.78
N LYS A 360 10.84 20.74 30.22
CA LYS A 360 9.42 20.45 30.52
C LYS A 360 8.55 20.43 29.26
N ALA A 361 7.89 19.31 29.00
CA ALA A 361 6.98 19.14 27.87
C ALA A 361 5.77 20.10 27.94
N GLU A 362 5.36 20.53 29.13
CA GLU A 362 4.25 21.45 29.34
C GLU A 362 4.55 22.87 28.84
N ASN A 363 5.84 23.25 28.83
CA ASN A 363 6.33 24.53 28.34
C ASN A 363 6.63 24.53 26.84
N ARG A 364 6.46 23.38 26.18
CA ARG A 364 6.55 23.25 24.73
C ARG A 364 5.20 23.44 24.07
N ASP A 365 5.25 23.94 22.84
CA ASP A 365 4.10 23.85 21.95
C ASP A 365 3.79 22.38 21.59
N ILE A 366 2.72 22.13 20.84
CA ILE A 366 2.33 20.76 20.47
C ILE A 366 3.28 20.10 19.44
N PHE A 367 4.28 20.83 18.96
CA PHE A 367 5.30 20.36 18.02
C PHE A 367 6.64 20.06 18.71
N GLY A 368 6.76 20.38 20.00
CA GLY A 368 7.98 20.15 20.78
C GLY A 368 8.97 21.32 20.72
N ASP A 369 8.55 22.48 20.22
CA ASP A 369 9.39 23.68 20.16
C ASP A 369 9.21 24.56 21.41
N PHE A 370 10.31 25.13 21.88
CA PHE A 370 10.29 26.24 22.83
C PHE A 370 10.25 27.55 22.04
N ILE A 371 9.14 28.27 22.11
CA ILE A 371 8.92 29.47 21.30
C ILE A 371 9.30 30.73 22.08
N ILE A 372 10.18 31.55 21.50
CA ILE A 372 10.45 32.92 21.96
C ILE A 372 9.78 33.87 20.98
N GLN A 373 8.74 34.55 21.45
CA GLN A 373 8.01 35.52 20.63
C GLN A 373 8.73 36.85 20.57
N LEU A 374 8.93 37.37 19.36
CA LEU A 374 9.59 38.65 19.12
C LEU A 374 8.56 39.72 18.74
N GLU A 375 8.51 40.85 19.45
CA GLU A 375 7.48 41.88 19.18
C GLU A 375 7.73 42.66 17.89
N ASP A 376 9.00 42.97 17.59
CA ASP A 376 9.38 43.86 16.48
C ASP A 376 9.71 43.13 15.16
N GLU A 377 9.71 41.80 15.16
CA GLU A 377 10.11 40.98 14.01
C GLU A 377 8.91 40.26 13.38
N SER A 378 9.01 39.93 12.09
CA SER A 378 7.96 39.16 11.38
C SER A 378 7.97 37.66 11.69
N PHE A 379 8.91 37.19 12.51
CA PHE A 379 9.13 35.79 12.85
C PHE A 379 9.41 35.61 14.34
N ASP A 380 9.26 34.41 14.86
CA ASP A 380 9.64 34.01 16.22
C ASP A 380 10.84 33.05 16.19
N TYR A 381 11.52 32.86 17.31
CA TYR A 381 12.50 31.78 17.45
C TYR A 381 11.83 30.52 17.96
N ALA A 382 12.03 29.41 17.27
CA ALA A 382 11.65 28.07 17.72
C ALA A 382 12.91 27.28 18.06
N ILE A 383 13.07 26.94 19.33
CA ILE A 383 14.27 26.30 19.87
C ILE A 383 13.93 24.87 20.28
N ARG A 384 14.74 23.91 19.85
CA ARG A 384 14.63 22.50 20.26
C ARG A 384 15.98 21.80 20.19
N GLN A 385 16.10 20.63 20.82
CA GLN A 385 17.22 19.74 20.53
C GLN A 385 16.94 18.93 19.26
N ALA A 386 18.01 18.49 18.59
CA ALA A 386 17.92 17.66 17.40
C ALA A 386 17.08 16.41 17.70
N GLY A 387 16.04 16.23 16.88
CA GLY A 387 15.10 15.11 17.00
C GLY A 387 14.06 15.20 18.09
N ASP A 388 13.95 16.33 18.80
CA ASP A 388 12.83 16.54 19.71
C ASP A 388 11.50 16.45 18.95
N PHE A 389 10.61 15.61 19.46
CA PHE A 389 9.31 15.35 18.89
C PHE A 389 8.27 15.18 20.01
N MET A 390 7.16 15.91 19.90
CA MET A 390 6.07 15.85 20.88
C MET A 390 5.04 14.80 20.48
N LEU A 391 4.92 13.75 21.30
CA LEU A 391 3.71 12.93 21.30
C LEU A 391 2.58 13.72 21.96
N TYR A 392 1.43 13.77 21.30
CA TYR A 392 0.31 14.58 21.73
C TYR A 392 -1.02 13.87 21.50
N PHE A 393 -1.89 13.94 22.50
CA PHE A 393 -3.30 13.67 22.38
C PHE A 393 -4.06 14.65 23.27
N GLY A 394 -5.16 15.21 22.78
CA GLY A 394 -6.02 16.03 23.60
C GLY A 394 -7.49 15.91 23.24
N SER A 395 -8.36 15.83 24.23
CA SER A 395 -9.80 16.01 24.07
C SER A 395 -10.37 16.81 25.23
N GLU A 396 -11.62 17.21 25.15
CA GLU A 396 -12.30 17.86 26.29
C GLU A 396 -12.29 16.97 27.53
N GLN A 397 -12.48 15.66 27.34
CA GLN A 397 -12.60 14.66 28.40
C GLN A 397 -11.25 14.22 28.98
N THR A 398 -10.21 14.12 28.15
CA THR A 398 -8.88 13.67 28.63
C THR A 398 -7.99 14.80 29.11
N GLY A 399 -8.29 16.05 28.74
CA GLY A 399 -7.29 17.12 28.81
C GLY A 399 -6.15 16.88 27.81
N ASP A 400 -5.04 17.58 28.00
CA ASP A 400 -3.86 17.48 27.14
C ASP A 400 -2.88 16.45 27.70
N ILE A 401 -2.49 15.49 26.87
CA ILE A 401 -1.47 14.48 27.14
C ILE A 401 -0.29 14.82 26.22
N LYS A 402 0.84 15.16 26.83
CA LYS A 402 2.08 15.55 26.15
C LYS A 402 3.22 14.67 26.62
N GLU A 403 4.04 14.21 25.68
CA GLU A 403 5.29 13.53 26.00
C GLU A 403 6.37 13.92 25.00
N LEU A 404 7.41 14.61 25.48
CA LEU A 404 8.56 14.96 24.66
C LEU A 404 9.50 13.75 24.56
N ILE A 405 9.81 13.34 23.34
CA ILE A 405 10.70 12.21 23.04
C ILE A 405 11.72 12.58 21.97
N LYS A 406 12.74 11.72 21.79
CA LYS A 406 13.56 11.72 20.58
C LYS A 406 12.87 10.92 19.47
N ALA A 407 12.78 11.47 18.27
CA ALA A 407 12.12 10.84 17.12
C ALA A 407 12.75 9.47 16.77
N ARG A 408 14.07 9.35 16.89
CA ARG A 408 14.81 8.08 16.72
C ARG A 408 14.33 6.97 17.65
N ASN A 409 13.77 7.28 18.83
CA ASN A 409 13.23 6.25 19.73
C ASN A 409 12.05 5.49 19.11
N ILE A 410 11.27 6.15 18.25
CA ILE A 410 10.16 5.54 17.50
C ILE A 410 10.67 4.98 16.17
N TRP A 411 11.50 5.74 15.47
CA TRP A 411 12.06 5.34 14.16
C TRP A 411 12.84 4.04 14.24
N ASP A 412 13.77 3.91 15.18
CA ASP A 412 14.64 2.73 15.26
C ASP A 412 13.82 1.47 15.58
N GLN A 413 12.77 1.60 16.41
CA GLN A 413 11.84 0.49 16.69
C GLN A 413 10.95 0.13 15.50
N PHE A 414 10.61 1.12 14.67
CA PHE A 414 9.92 0.93 13.40
C PHE A 414 10.81 0.16 12.43
N ILE A 415 12.07 0.56 12.26
CA ILE A 415 13.05 -0.13 11.40
C ILE A 415 13.29 -1.55 11.87
N GLU A 416 13.47 -1.76 13.18
CA GLU A 416 13.60 -3.11 13.74
C GLU A 416 12.36 -3.97 13.42
N GLY A 417 11.15 -3.42 13.59
CA GLY A 417 9.93 -4.15 13.29
C GLY A 417 9.81 -4.51 11.82
N ASN A 418 10.13 -3.58 10.93
CA ASN A 418 10.16 -3.83 9.50
C ASN A 418 11.22 -4.88 9.13
N TYR A 419 12.42 -4.82 9.72
CA TYR A 419 13.49 -5.78 9.49
C TYR A 419 13.12 -7.21 9.90
N LYS A 420 12.51 -7.36 11.09
CA LYS A 420 12.16 -8.65 11.68
C LYS A 420 10.84 -9.21 11.14
N THR A 421 9.88 -8.36 10.76
CA THR A 421 8.49 -8.81 10.48
C THR A 421 7.83 -8.16 9.26
N ALA A 422 8.53 -7.31 8.49
CA ALA A 422 7.99 -6.51 7.38
C ALA A 422 6.82 -5.58 7.77
N GLU A 423 6.61 -5.32 9.06
CA GLU A 423 5.55 -4.44 9.59
C GLU A 423 6.04 -3.64 10.83
N PRO A 424 5.44 -2.47 11.10
CA PRO A 424 4.40 -1.81 10.31
C PRO A 424 4.92 -1.21 9.00
N GLY A 425 4.00 -0.84 8.11
CA GLY A 425 4.31 0.02 6.96
C GLY A 425 4.44 1.49 7.35
N LEU A 426 4.94 2.33 6.44
CA LEU A 426 5.05 3.78 6.63
C LEU A 426 4.34 4.53 5.50
N ILE A 427 3.45 5.44 5.90
CA ILE A 427 2.69 6.31 4.99
C ILE A 427 3.14 7.74 5.25
N PHE A 428 3.60 8.44 4.20
CA PHE A 428 3.97 9.85 4.28
C PHE A 428 2.69 10.69 4.17
N TRP A 429 2.01 10.86 5.31
CA TRP A 429 0.65 11.38 5.37
C TRP A 429 0.55 12.85 4.97
N THR A 430 1.58 13.65 5.23
CA THR A 430 1.62 15.06 4.79
C THR A 430 1.56 15.16 3.27
N THR A 431 2.47 14.46 2.55
CA THR A 431 2.46 14.40 1.09
C THR A 431 1.17 13.77 0.55
N MET A 432 0.72 12.65 1.14
CA MET A 432 -0.51 11.97 0.72
C MET A 432 -1.74 12.88 0.84
N SER A 433 -1.83 13.68 1.92
CA SER A 433 -2.92 14.62 2.15
C SER A 433 -2.84 15.85 1.25
N LYS A 434 -1.65 16.45 1.09
CA LYS A 434 -1.41 17.62 0.23
C LYS A 434 -1.75 17.32 -1.24
N TYR A 435 -1.45 16.11 -1.72
CA TYR A 435 -1.69 15.71 -3.12
C TYR A 435 -3.00 14.94 -3.32
N SER A 436 -3.91 14.90 -2.35
CA SER A 436 -5.22 14.26 -2.49
C SER A 436 -6.27 15.30 -2.88
N PRO A 437 -6.83 15.27 -4.11
CA PRO A 437 -7.84 16.24 -4.55
C PRO A 437 -9.10 16.27 -3.66
N SER A 438 -9.33 15.21 -2.90
CA SER A 438 -10.51 15.07 -2.02
C SER A 438 -10.49 16.03 -0.84
N ASN A 439 -9.28 16.38 -0.37
CA ASN A 439 -9.08 17.35 0.71
C ASN A 439 -9.47 18.77 0.28
N TYR A 440 -9.54 19.03 -1.03
CA TYR A 440 -9.87 20.32 -1.61
C TYR A 440 -11.36 20.48 -1.95
N VAL A 441 -12.18 19.46 -1.70
CA VAL A 441 -13.62 19.46 -1.99
C VAL A 441 -14.47 19.02 -0.79
N GLY A 442 -13.97 19.27 0.43
CA GLY A 442 -14.70 18.98 1.67
C GLY A 442 -14.91 17.48 1.94
N LYS A 443 -14.08 16.60 1.36
CA LYS A 443 -14.10 15.15 1.61
C LYS A 443 -12.69 14.67 1.97
N PRO A 444 -12.16 15.10 3.14
CA PRO A 444 -10.79 14.79 3.50
C PRO A 444 -10.59 13.28 3.64
N ILE A 445 -9.41 12.81 3.22
CA ILE A 445 -9.00 11.43 3.44
C ILE A 445 -8.75 11.19 4.94
N ILE A 446 -9.08 10.00 5.43
CA ILE A 446 -8.96 9.67 6.86
C ILE A 446 -8.11 8.42 7.11
N CYS A 447 -8.00 7.52 6.14
CA CYS A 447 -7.20 6.29 6.23
C CYS A 447 -6.88 5.81 4.81
N THR A 448 -6.15 4.71 4.71
CA THR A 448 -5.93 4.02 3.43
C THR A 448 -6.62 2.67 3.43
N ASN A 449 -6.85 2.14 2.24
CA ASN A 449 -7.31 0.77 2.08
C ASN A 449 -6.20 -0.26 2.44
N PRO A 450 -6.50 -1.58 2.53
CA PRO A 450 -5.54 -2.63 2.91
C PRO A 450 -4.19 -2.68 2.18
N CYS A 451 -4.09 -2.14 0.96
CA CYS A 451 -2.85 -2.15 0.17
C CYS A 451 -2.21 -0.75 0.01
N ALA A 452 -2.74 0.26 0.72
CA ALA A 452 -2.26 1.64 0.81
C ALA A 452 -2.23 2.45 -0.50
N GLU A 453 -2.78 1.94 -1.61
CA GLU A 453 -2.81 2.59 -2.91
C GLU A 453 -3.93 3.61 -3.09
N VAL A 454 -4.96 3.56 -2.23
CA VAL A 454 -6.06 4.54 -2.23
C VAL A 454 -6.28 5.09 -0.82
N PRO A 455 -5.90 6.34 -0.55
CA PRO A 455 -6.42 7.06 0.60
C PRO A 455 -7.89 7.41 0.38
N LEU A 456 -8.70 7.20 1.41
CA LEU A 456 -10.15 7.29 1.32
C LEU A 456 -10.71 8.15 2.45
N GLU A 457 -11.74 8.92 2.09
CA GLU A 457 -12.70 9.56 2.97
C GLU A 457 -13.60 8.53 3.68
N GLU A 458 -14.38 8.97 4.66
CA GLU A 458 -15.39 8.13 5.30
C GLU A 458 -16.36 7.52 4.27
N GLY A 459 -16.50 6.19 4.28
CA GLY A 459 -17.35 5.47 3.32
C GLY A 459 -16.81 5.45 1.90
N GLY A 460 -15.68 6.13 1.63
CA GLY A 460 -15.00 6.14 0.35
C GLY A 460 -14.71 4.72 -0.13
N ALA A 461 -14.70 4.54 -1.45
CA ALA A 461 -14.57 3.23 -2.08
C ALA A 461 -13.52 3.22 -3.19
N CYS A 462 -12.79 2.11 -3.26
CA CYS A 462 -11.73 1.88 -4.21
C CYS A 462 -12.27 1.12 -5.44
N ASN A 463 -12.48 1.83 -6.56
CA ASN A 463 -13.05 1.29 -7.81
C ASN A 463 -11.93 1.04 -8.85
N LEU A 464 -11.29 -0.12 -8.74
CA LEU A 464 -10.04 -0.40 -9.45
C LEU A 464 -10.22 -0.90 -10.89
N GLY A 465 -9.28 -0.53 -11.75
CA GLY A 465 -9.02 -1.17 -13.04
C GLY A 465 -7.63 -0.79 -13.56
N SER A 466 -7.00 -1.67 -14.33
CA SER A 466 -5.60 -1.49 -14.72
C SER A 466 -5.43 -1.61 -16.24
N ILE A 467 -4.75 -0.63 -16.84
CA ILE A 467 -4.27 -0.66 -18.22
C ILE A 467 -3.08 -1.62 -18.30
N ASN A 468 -3.09 -2.49 -19.31
CA ASN A 468 -2.02 -3.47 -19.53
C ASN A 468 -1.01 -2.96 -20.55
N LEU A 469 0.10 -2.37 -20.09
CA LEU A 469 1.05 -1.69 -20.96
C LEU A 469 1.68 -2.62 -22.02
N SER A 470 1.83 -3.91 -21.71
CA SER A 470 2.34 -4.92 -22.64
C SER A 470 1.55 -5.02 -23.96
N ARG A 471 0.27 -4.63 -23.97
CA ARG A 471 -0.62 -4.72 -25.13
C ARG A 471 -0.60 -3.50 -26.04
N PHE A 472 0.21 -2.50 -25.70
CA PHE A 472 0.33 -1.28 -26.49
C PHE A 472 1.64 -1.20 -27.26
N VAL A 473 2.43 -2.28 -27.35
CA VAL A 473 3.64 -2.31 -28.18
C VAL A 473 3.33 -2.89 -29.56
N LYS A 474 3.72 -2.17 -30.62
CA LYS A 474 3.73 -2.67 -32.01
C LYS A 474 5.09 -3.27 -32.30
N ASN A 475 5.12 -4.38 -33.05
CA ASN A 475 6.36 -5.06 -33.46
C ASN A 475 7.28 -5.41 -32.27
N GLY A 476 6.70 -5.82 -31.13
CA GLY A 476 7.48 -6.17 -29.93
C GLY A 476 8.55 -7.23 -30.20
N TYR A 477 9.66 -7.14 -29.49
CA TYR A 477 10.87 -7.96 -29.61
C TYR A 477 11.63 -7.81 -30.95
N THR A 478 11.40 -6.71 -31.64
CA THR A 478 12.11 -6.33 -32.87
C THR A 478 12.66 -4.91 -32.76
N GLU A 479 13.63 -4.56 -33.61
CA GLU A 479 14.20 -3.20 -33.66
C GLU A 479 13.18 -2.11 -34.08
N LYS A 480 12.01 -2.49 -34.58
CA LYS A 480 10.91 -1.58 -34.95
C LYS A 480 9.85 -1.46 -33.86
N ALA A 481 10.15 -1.94 -32.65
CA ALA A 481 9.22 -1.92 -31.54
C ALA A 481 8.90 -0.48 -31.14
N THR A 482 7.61 -0.15 -31.03
CA THR A 482 7.14 1.22 -30.69
C THR A 482 5.82 1.18 -29.94
N ILE A 483 5.53 2.21 -29.14
CA ILE A 483 4.26 2.34 -28.42
C ILE A 483 3.13 2.79 -29.37
N ASN A 484 1.96 2.17 -29.22
CA ASN A 484 0.71 2.51 -29.87
C ASN A 484 -0.09 3.55 -29.07
N TRP A 485 0.41 4.79 -29.03
CA TRP A 485 -0.18 5.89 -28.28
C TRP A 485 -1.68 6.11 -28.56
N LYS A 486 -2.12 5.93 -29.81
CA LYS A 486 -3.52 6.08 -30.19
C LYS A 486 -4.43 5.04 -29.54
N GLN A 487 -3.99 3.78 -29.47
CA GLN A 487 -4.75 2.74 -28.79
C GLN A 487 -4.71 2.94 -27.28
N LEU A 488 -3.56 3.37 -26.72
CA LEU A 488 -3.43 3.70 -25.30
C LEU A 488 -4.42 4.79 -24.89
N ASP A 489 -4.54 5.88 -25.67
CA ASP A 489 -5.51 6.96 -25.42
C ASP A 489 -6.95 6.42 -25.38
N LYS A 490 -7.33 5.66 -26.40
CA LYS A 490 -8.66 5.08 -26.53
C LYS A 490 -8.99 4.14 -25.36
N SER A 491 -8.06 3.25 -25.01
CA SER A 491 -8.23 2.27 -23.94
C SER A 491 -8.32 2.96 -22.57
N THR A 492 -7.49 3.95 -22.30
CA THR A 492 -7.53 4.75 -21.07
C THR A 492 -8.88 5.46 -20.93
N LYS A 493 -9.34 6.17 -21.96
CA LYS A 493 -10.66 6.84 -21.95
C LYS A 493 -11.81 5.86 -21.78
N THR A 494 -11.70 4.69 -22.39
CA THR A 494 -12.71 3.61 -22.26
C THR A 494 -12.73 3.04 -20.86
N LEU A 495 -11.58 2.80 -20.24
CA LEU A 495 -11.47 2.33 -18.87
C LEU A 495 -12.02 3.38 -17.88
N THR A 496 -11.72 4.67 -18.04
CA THR A 496 -12.30 5.73 -17.21
C THR A 496 -13.83 5.68 -17.24
N ARG A 497 -14.43 5.55 -18.43
CA ARG A 497 -15.89 5.41 -18.55
C ARG A 497 -16.41 4.11 -17.95
N PHE A 498 -15.70 3.01 -18.16
CA PHE A 498 -16.05 1.72 -17.58
C PHE A 498 -16.10 1.82 -16.05
N LEU A 499 -15.10 2.44 -15.42
CA LEU A 499 -15.04 2.62 -13.97
C LEU A 499 -16.11 3.61 -13.48
N ASP A 500 -16.41 4.71 -14.19
CA ASP A 500 -17.56 5.59 -13.87
C ASP A 500 -18.89 4.81 -13.85
N ASN A 501 -19.07 3.85 -14.75
CA ASN A 501 -20.23 2.96 -14.75
C ASN A 501 -20.20 1.95 -13.59
N VAL A 502 -19.03 1.48 -13.17
CA VAL A 502 -18.88 0.68 -11.94
C VAL A 502 -19.30 1.50 -10.71
N VAL A 503 -18.86 2.75 -10.61
CA VAL A 503 -19.30 3.66 -9.54
C VAL A 503 -20.82 3.81 -9.53
N LYS A 504 -21.43 3.98 -10.71
CA LYS A 504 -22.90 4.10 -10.81
C LYS A 504 -23.63 2.87 -10.24
N TRP A 505 -23.06 1.68 -10.38
CA TRP A 505 -23.60 0.48 -9.74
C TRP A 505 -23.36 0.45 -8.24
N ASN A 506 -22.22 0.94 -7.76
CA ASN A 506 -21.90 0.96 -6.34
C ASN A 506 -22.76 1.94 -5.53
N GLU A 507 -23.40 2.93 -6.17
CA GLU A 507 -24.49 3.72 -5.57
C GLU A 507 -25.65 2.86 -5.04
N GLU A 508 -25.81 1.62 -5.53
CA GLU A 508 -26.85 0.68 -5.10
C GLU A 508 -26.27 -0.58 -4.43
N LEU A 509 -25.12 -1.07 -4.90
CA LEU A 509 -24.55 -2.35 -4.50
C LEU A 509 -23.68 -2.27 -3.24
N ASN A 510 -23.22 -1.09 -2.82
CA ASN A 510 -22.45 -0.94 -1.60
C ASN A 510 -23.28 -1.32 -0.36
N ALA A 511 -22.62 -1.91 0.63
CA ALA A 511 -23.30 -2.55 1.76
C ALA A 511 -23.99 -1.52 2.67
N LEU A 512 -23.31 -0.40 2.92
CA LEU A 512 -23.72 0.64 3.85
C LEU A 512 -24.20 1.90 3.12
N GLU A 513 -24.97 2.72 3.82
CA GLU A 513 -25.54 3.95 3.24
C GLU A 513 -24.49 5.04 3.03
N ASN A 514 -23.61 5.27 4.01
CA ASN A 514 -22.47 6.19 3.87
C ASN A 514 -21.59 5.81 2.66
N GLN A 515 -21.36 4.51 2.43
CA GLN A 515 -20.63 4.02 1.26
C GLN A 515 -21.34 4.28 -0.08
N ARG A 516 -22.67 4.20 -0.11
CA ARG A 516 -23.46 4.53 -1.32
C ARG A 516 -23.45 6.03 -1.59
N LYS A 517 -23.54 6.84 -0.53
CA LYS A 517 -23.47 8.31 -0.59
C LYS A 517 -22.09 8.78 -1.07
N ALA A 518 -21.01 8.25 -0.49
CA ALA A 518 -19.65 8.57 -0.92
C ALA A 518 -19.43 8.22 -2.41
N ALA A 519 -19.91 7.06 -2.87
CA ALA A 519 -19.83 6.67 -4.28
C ALA A 519 -20.56 7.67 -5.22
N LEU A 520 -21.72 8.19 -4.79
CA LEU A 520 -22.47 9.20 -5.55
C LEU A 520 -21.73 10.54 -5.60
N GLU A 521 -21.21 10.99 -4.45
CA GLU A 521 -20.57 12.29 -4.28
C GLU A 521 -19.19 12.34 -4.96
N THR A 522 -18.24 11.51 -4.52
CA THR A 522 -16.84 11.61 -4.96
C THR A 522 -16.61 10.97 -6.32
N ARG A 523 -17.45 9.99 -6.67
CA ARG A 523 -17.33 9.17 -7.89
C ARG A 523 -15.90 8.65 -8.13
N ARG A 524 -15.19 8.33 -7.06
CA ARG A 524 -13.76 7.99 -7.06
C ARG A 524 -13.46 6.78 -7.95
N LEU A 525 -12.42 6.87 -8.77
CA LEU A 525 -11.88 5.77 -9.57
C LEU A 525 -10.48 5.39 -9.04
N GLY A 526 -10.02 4.19 -9.38
CA GLY A 526 -8.62 3.79 -9.20
C GLY A 526 -8.10 3.15 -10.48
N LEU A 527 -7.89 3.99 -11.49
CA LEU A 527 -7.28 3.64 -12.75
C LEU A 527 -5.76 3.54 -12.57
N GLY A 528 -5.22 2.35 -12.79
CA GLY A 528 -3.79 2.08 -12.68
C GLY A 528 -3.23 1.43 -13.93
N ILE A 529 -2.04 0.88 -13.77
CA ILE A 529 -1.32 0.15 -14.81
C ILE A 529 -0.84 -1.21 -14.30
N MET A 530 -0.38 -2.05 -15.22
CA MET A 530 0.40 -3.26 -15.01
C MET A 530 1.21 -3.56 -16.28
N GLY A 531 2.17 -4.48 -16.20
CA GLY A 531 2.96 -4.92 -17.34
C GLY A 531 3.98 -3.89 -17.83
N ILE A 532 4.52 -3.04 -16.93
CA ILE A 532 5.61 -2.11 -17.27
C ILE A 532 6.81 -2.88 -17.79
N ALA A 533 7.27 -3.90 -17.04
CA ALA A 533 8.45 -4.66 -17.41
C ALA A 533 8.23 -5.42 -18.74
N ASP A 534 7.04 -5.95 -18.97
CA ASP A 534 6.67 -6.60 -20.24
C ASP A 534 6.66 -5.64 -21.43
N MET A 535 6.22 -4.39 -21.23
CA MET A 535 6.29 -3.35 -22.25
C MET A 535 7.75 -3.02 -22.59
N LEU A 536 8.59 -2.80 -21.57
CA LEU A 536 10.01 -2.47 -21.76
C LEU A 536 10.79 -3.62 -22.41
N ASN A 537 10.55 -4.87 -21.99
CA ASN A 537 11.15 -6.05 -22.63
C ASN A 537 10.74 -6.21 -24.10
N GLN A 538 9.49 -5.88 -24.45
CA GLN A 538 9.06 -5.84 -25.85
C GLN A 538 9.73 -4.73 -26.65
N LEU A 539 10.12 -3.63 -26.01
CA LEU A 539 10.85 -2.52 -26.64
C LEU A 539 12.37 -2.74 -26.66
N GLY A 540 12.87 -3.76 -25.95
CA GLY A 540 14.31 -4.03 -25.81
C GLY A 540 15.02 -3.12 -24.81
N ILE A 541 14.29 -2.59 -23.82
CA ILE A 541 14.76 -1.61 -22.85
C ILE A 541 14.80 -2.25 -21.45
N ALA A 542 15.88 -2.03 -20.71
CA ALA A 542 16.02 -2.52 -19.34
C ALA A 542 15.15 -1.69 -18.38
N TYR A 543 14.49 -2.35 -17.41
CA TYR A 543 13.53 -1.70 -16.50
C TYR A 543 14.11 -0.51 -15.74
N ASP A 544 15.35 -0.64 -15.28
CA ASP A 544 16.09 0.31 -14.45
C ASP A 544 17.06 1.20 -15.23
N SER A 545 17.05 1.12 -16.57
CA SER A 545 17.81 2.05 -17.43
C SER A 545 17.24 3.47 -17.39
N GLU A 546 18.06 4.46 -17.74
CA GLU A 546 17.61 5.85 -17.88
C GLU A 546 16.54 6.00 -18.97
N GLU A 547 16.71 5.32 -20.11
CA GLU A 547 15.71 5.26 -21.18
C GLU A 547 14.38 4.68 -20.69
N GLY A 548 14.42 3.54 -19.99
CA GLY A 548 13.23 2.90 -19.41
C GLY A 548 12.53 3.80 -18.40
N THR A 549 13.31 4.43 -17.53
CA THR A 549 12.83 5.38 -16.51
C THR A 549 12.11 6.57 -17.15
N ASN A 550 12.70 7.19 -18.17
CA ASN A 550 12.11 8.31 -18.89
C ASN A 550 10.83 7.90 -19.64
N LEU A 551 10.83 6.73 -20.27
CA LEU A 551 9.67 6.21 -20.99
C LEU A 551 8.51 5.90 -20.05
N ILE A 552 8.76 5.34 -18.87
CA ILE A 552 7.74 5.14 -17.83
C ILE A 552 7.08 6.48 -17.49
N GLY A 553 7.86 7.54 -17.28
CA GLY A 553 7.35 8.89 -17.02
C GLY A 553 6.42 9.39 -18.12
N GLN A 554 6.85 9.29 -19.40
CA GLN A 554 6.04 9.70 -20.55
C GLN A 554 4.72 8.92 -20.66
N VAL A 555 4.75 7.60 -20.43
CA VAL A 555 3.55 6.76 -20.45
C VAL A 555 2.59 7.14 -19.33
N MET A 556 3.10 7.38 -18.13
CA MET A 556 2.29 7.79 -16.99
C MET A 556 1.64 9.15 -17.18
N GLU A 557 2.39 10.16 -17.67
CA GLU A 557 1.86 11.47 -18.02
C GLU A 557 0.73 11.37 -19.03
N PHE A 558 0.92 10.58 -20.08
CA PHE A 558 -0.06 10.39 -21.15
C PHE A 558 -1.34 9.75 -20.64
N ILE A 559 -1.24 8.68 -19.83
CA ILE A 559 -2.40 7.98 -19.26
C ILE A 559 -3.17 8.92 -18.33
N THR A 560 -2.48 9.64 -17.44
CA THR A 560 -3.13 10.53 -16.48
C THR A 560 -3.90 11.65 -17.19
N ASN A 561 -3.29 12.32 -18.18
CA ASN A 561 -3.99 13.36 -18.95
C ASN A 561 -5.17 12.78 -19.76
N ALA A 562 -5.02 11.59 -20.36
CA ALA A 562 -6.12 10.92 -21.07
C ALA A 562 -7.28 10.55 -20.14
N ALA A 563 -6.99 10.10 -18.91
CA ALA A 563 -7.99 9.73 -17.91
C ALA A 563 -8.75 10.96 -17.39
N TYR A 564 -8.05 12.05 -17.06
CA TYR A 564 -8.67 13.31 -16.64
C TYR A 564 -9.47 13.96 -17.77
N THR A 565 -8.95 13.94 -19.00
CA THR A 565 -9.69 14.36 -20.20
C THR A 565 -10.99 13.55 -20.36
N ALA A 566 -10.96 12.22 -20.16
CA ALA A 566 -12.17 11.41 -20.19
C ALA A 566 -13.17 11.81 -19.09
N SER A 567 -12.70 12.05 -17.87
CA SER A 567 -13.55 12.49 -16.76
C SER A 567 -14.21 13.84 -17.03
N ALA A 568 -13.48 14.82 -17.57
CA ALA A 568 -14.04 16.11 -17.97
C ALA A 568 -15.07 15.99 -19.11
N ASN A 569 -14.79 15.15 -20.12
CA ASN A 569 -15.77 14.86 -21.18
C ASN A 569 -17.03 14.15 -20.64
N LEU A 570 -16.87 13.24 -19.67
CA LEU A 570 -18.00 12.61 -18.99
C LEU A 570 -18.77 13.62 -18.14
N ALA A 571 -18.13 14.65 -17.59
CA ALA A 571 -18.80 15.74 -16.90
C ALA A 571 -19.69 16.53 -17.86
N GLY A 572 -19.19 16.87 -19.05
CA GLY A 572 -20.01 17.50 -20.11
C GLY A 572 -21.16 16.61 -20.59
N GLU A 573 -20.98 15.28 -20.63
CA GLU A 573 -22.02 14.34 -21.08
C GLU A 573 -23.06 13.99 -20.00
N LYS A 574 -22.63 13.77 -18.75
CA LYS A 574 -23.42 13.17 -17.67
C LYS A 574 -23.60 14.11 -16.45
N GLY A 575 -23.00 15.30 -16.48
CA GLY A 575 -22.88 16.24 -15.36
C GLY A 575 -21.60 16.03 -14.56
N ALA A 576 -21.02 17.10 -14.01
CA ALA A 576 -19.90 17.01 -13.06
C ALA A 576 -20.33 16.33 -11.74
N SER A 577 -19.34 15.98 -10.90
CA SER A 577 -19.59 15.61 -9.51
C SER A 577 -20.24 16.77 -8.75
N MET A 578 -21.18 16.47 -7.86
CA MET A 578 -21.90 17.47 -7.07
C MET A 578 -21.05 18.21 -6.05
N ILE A 579 -19.85 17.68 -5.73
CA ILE A 579 -18.91 18.31 -4.80
C ILE A 579 -17.71 18.95 -5.52
N TYR A 580 -17.69 18.93 -6.87
CA TYR A 580 -16.65 19.63 -7.61
C TYR A 580 -16.85 21.14 -7.48
N ASP A 581 -15.82 21.81 -6.98
CA ASP A 581 -15.68 23.27 -6.97
C ASP A 581 -14.37 23.64 -7.66
N GLU A 582 -14.42 24.44 -8.72
CA GLU A 582 -13.25 24.75 -9.53
C GLU A 582 -12.17 25.45 -8.72
N GLU A 583 -12.54 26.49 -7.96
CA GLU A 583 -11.57 27.33 -7.25
C GLU A 583 -10.80 26.50 -6.22
N SER A 584 -11.50 25.68 -5.44
CA SER A 584 -10.87 24.85 -4.41
C SER A 584 -10.11 23.69 -5.02
N TYR A 585 -10.67 22.98 -6.01
CA TYR A 585 -10.04 21.83 -6.64
C TYR A 585 -8.72 22.18 -7.32
N MET A 586 -8.67 23.34 -8.00
CA MET A 586 -7.48 23.81 -8.70
C MET A 586 -6.33 24.21 -7.77
N LYS A 587 -6.57 24.36 -6.45
CA LYS A 587 -5.52 24.59 -5.44
C LYS A 587 -4.72 23.32 -5.11
N CYS A 588 -5.17 22.14 -5.55
CA CYS A 588 -4.44 20.89 -5.31
C CYS A 588 -3.13 20.85 -6.13
N PRO A 589 -1.94 20.72 -5.50
CA PRO A 589 -0.66 20.69 -6.20
C PRO A 589 -0.55 19.63 -7.29
N PHE A 590 -1.25 18.50 -7.13
CA PHE A 590 -1.34 17.46 -8.16
C PHE A 590 -1.84 18.00 -9.51
N VAL A 591 -2.79 18.93 -9.50
CA VAL A 591 -3.40 19.47 -10.74
C VAL A 591 -2.35 20.23 -11.57
N ASP A 592 -1.50 21.01 -10.91
CA ASP A 592 -0.48 21.80 -11.58
C ASP A 592 0.75 21.00 -11.98
N GLU A 593 1.13 20.00 -11.19
CA GLU A 593 2.31 19.17 -11.48
C GLU A 593 2.04 18.06 -12.50
N ALA A 594 0.85 17.44 -12.49
CA ALA A 594 0.56 16.25 -13.27
C ALA A 594 -0.22 16.51 -14.57
N LEU A 595 -1.05 17.56 -14.60
CA LEU A 595 -1.98 17.81 -15.69
C LEU A 595 -1.48 18.93 -16.61
N ASN A 596 -1.46 18.65 -17.91
CA ASN A 596 -1.11 19.64 -18.92
C ASN A 596 -2.21 20.71 -19.08
N LYS A 597 -1.84 21.83 -19.70
CA LYS A 597 -2.73 23.01 -19.81
C LYS A 597 -4.04 22.73 -20.56
N ASP A 598 -4.00 21.89 -21.60
CA ASP A 598 -5.19 21.49 -22.35
C ASP A 598 -6.17 20.69 -21.46
N THR A 599 -5.65 19.77 -20.65
CA THR A 599 -6.46 18.97 -19.72
C THR A 599 -7.04 19.87 -18.63
N GLN A 600 -6.23 20.76 -18.04
CA GLN A 600 -6.71 21.73 -17.05
C GLN A 600 -7.81 22.63 -17.64
N GLN A 601 -7.65 23.12 -18.87
CA GLN A 601 -8.65 23.93 -19.55
C GLN A 601 -9.96 23.16 -19.74
N LEU A 602 -9.90 21.92 -20.20
CA LEU A 602 -11.10 21.11 -20.40
C LEU A 602 -11.84 20.84 -19.08
N ILE A 603 -11.11 20.70 -17.96
CA ILE A 603 -11.69 20.58 -16.62
C ILE A 603 -12.40 21.88 -16.21
N ARG A 604 -11.81 23.06 -16.48
CA ARG A 604 -12.48 24.35 -16.23
C ARG A 604 -13.75 24.52 -17.06
N GLU A 605 -13.72 24.08 -18.33
CA GLU A 605 -14.86 24.22 -19.23
C GLU A 605 -16.04 23.30 -18.88
N ASN A 606 -15.77 22.04 -18.52
CA ASN A 606 -16.82 21.02 -18.34
C ASN A 606 -17.06 20.61 -16.88
N GLY A 607 -16.18 21.02 -15.97
CA GLY A 607 -16.05 20.43 -14.65
C GLY A 607 -15.45 19.02 -14.70
N LEU A 608 -15.48 18.31 -13.57
CA LEU A 608 -14.93 16.97 -13.43
C LEU A 608 -16.00 15.97 -12.97
N ARG A 609 -16.07 14.80 -13.62
CA ARG A 609 -17.03 13.74 -13.26
C ARG A 609 -16.58 12.98 -12.02
N ASN A 610 -15.28 12.75 -11.89
CA ASN A 610 -14.66 11.88 -10.88
C ASN A 610 -13.61 12.68 -10.11
N ILE A 611 -13.77 12.85 -8.79
CA ILE A 611 -12.92 13.75 -7.98
C ILE A 611 -11.48 13.24 -7.86
N ALA A 612 -11.27 11.93 -7.90
CA ALA A 612 -9.94 11.35 -7.93
C ALA A 612 -9.94 10.05 -8.75
N ILE A 613 -8.88 9.80 -9.52
CA ILE A 613 -8.91 8.90 -10.67
C ILE A 613 -7.77 7.87 -10.66
N MET A 614 -6.54 8.26 -10.36
CA MET A 614 -5.32 7.51 -10.69
C MET A 614 -4.73 6.81 -9.46
N SER A 615 -4.59 5.48 -9.52
CA SER A 615 -4.00 4.67 -8.43
C SER A 615 -3.34 3.42 -9.00
N ILE A 616 -2.16 3.05 -8.51
CA ILE A 616 -1.49 1.80 -8.92
C ILE A 616 -1.67 0.75 -7.82
N ALA A 617 -2.56 -0.21 -8.08
CA ALA A 617 -2.78 -1.35 -7.21
C ALA A 617 -1.72 -2.46 -7.41
N PRO A 618 -1.60 -3.42 -6.46
CA PRO A 618 -0.65 -4.54 -6.61
C PRO A 618 -0.92 -5.42 -7.83
N THR A 619 -2.17 -5.49 -8.28
CA THR A 619 -2.67 -6.34 -9.37
C THR A 619 -2.41 -7.85 -9.24
N GLY A 620 -2.01 -8.36 -8.07
CA GLY A 620 -1.47 -9.72 -7.91
C GLY A 620 -2.35 -10.91 -8.34
N SER A 621 -3.67 -10.76 -8.54
CA SER A 621 -4.48 -11.80 -9.20
C SER A 621 -4.83 -11.47 -10.65
N ILE A 622 -4.91 -10.19 -11.03
CA ILE A 622 -5.35 -9.77 -12.36
C ILE A 622 -4.18 -9.76 -13.36
N SER A 623 -2.96 -9.43 -12.92
CA SER A 623 -1.76 -9.50 -13.76
C SER A 623 -1.47 -10.93 -14.23
N ASN A 624 -1.81 -11.94 -13.41
CA ASN A 624 -1.61 -13.36 -13.70
C ASN A 624 -2.61 -13.98 -14.70
N ILE A 625 -3.67 -13.28 -15.09
CA ILE A 625 -4.75 -13.84 -15.94
C ILE A 625 -4.97 -13.10 -17.26
N VAL A 626 -4.29 -11.97 -17.45
CA VAL A 626 -4.47 -11.14 -18.64
C VAL A 626 -3.60 -11.59 -19.79
N LEU A 627 -4.06 -11.33 -21.01
CA LEU A 627 -3.27 -11.48 -22.21
C LEU A 627 -2.11 -10.48 -22.19
N GLY A 628 -0.87 -10.95 -22.16
CA GLY A 628 0.33 -10.11 -22.22
C GLY A 628 0.87 -9.95 -23.65
N PHE A 629 0.89 -11.05 -24.41
CA PHE A 629 1.36 -11.04 -25.79
C PHE A 629 0.59 -12.05 -26.64
N GLN A 630 0.50 -11.82 -27.95
CA GLN A 630 -0.12 -12.75 -28.89
C GLN A 630 0.77 -12.88 -30.13
N LYS A 631 1.04 -14.13 -30.52
CA LYS A 631 1.71 -14.47 -31.78
C LYS A 631 0.83 -15.46 -32.52
N GLU A 632 0.39 -15.09 -33.73
CA GLU A 632 -0.57 -15.89 -34.51
C GLU A 632 -1.81 -16.24 -33.66
N ASN A 633 -2.07 -17.52 -33.41
CA ASN A 633 -3.18 -18.00 -32.57
C ASN A 633 -2.74 -18.42 -31.15
N LYS A 634 -1.50 -18.09 -30.72
CA LYS A 634 -1.01 -18.42 -29.38
C LYS A 634 -1.04 -17.18 -28.48
N ASN A 635 -1.70 -17.32 -27.33
CA ASN A 635 -1.78 -16.31 -26.29
C ASN A 635 -0.76 -16.60 -25.19
N TYR A 636 -0.03 -15.58 -24.76
CA TYR A 636 0.87 -15.61 -23.61
C TYR A 636 0.20 -14.85 -22.47
N ILE A 637 -0.16 -15.59 -21.40
CA ILE A 637 -0.95 -15.08 -20.29
C ILE A 637 -0.06 -14.78 -19.09
N GLY A 638 -0.31 -13.65 -18.45
CA GLY A 638 0.48 -13.14 -17.33
C GLY A 638 1.28 -11.90 -17.73
N VAL A 639 1.45 -10.95 -16.81
CA VAL A 639 2.34 -9.79 -16.93
C VAL A 639 2.87 -9.40 -15.54
N SER A 640 3.87 -8.53 -15.47
CA SER A 640 4.33 -7.90 -14.22
C SER A 640 3.21 -7.07 -13.58
N GLY A 641 3.17 -7.05 -12.25
CA GLY A 641 2.07 -6.43 -11.52
C GLY A 641 2.31 -4.96 -11.20
N GLY A 642 1.31 -4.09 -11.35
CA GLY A 642 1.38 -2.69 -10.92
C GLY A 642 2.61 -1.95 -11.47
N VAL A 643 3.36 -1.35 -10.55
CA VAL A 643 4.66 -0.70 -10.80
C VAL A 643 5.85 -1.66 -10.62
N GLU A 644 5.60 -2.96 -10.41
CA GLU A 644 6.67 -3.90 -10.09
C GLU A 644 7.42 -4.39 -11.35
N PRO A 645 8.74 -4.63 -11.22
CA PRO A 645 9.49 -5.37 -12.23
C PRO A 645 9.05 -6.84 -12.27
N ILE A 646 9.61 -7.62 -13.20
CA ILE A 646 9.44 -9.07 -13.18
C ILE A 646 10.13 -9.61 -11.93
N PHE A 647 9.40 -10.38 -11.11
CA PHE A 647 9.96 -10.98 -9.89
C PHE A 647 11.08 -11.97 -10.21
N ALA A 648 10.80 -12.93 -11.09
CA ALA A 648 11.75 -13.91 -11.59
C ALA A 648 11.45 -14.28 -13.04
N LEU A 649 12.49 -14.62 -13.81
CA LEU A 649 12.35 -15.00 -15.22
C LEU A 649 11.67 -16.36 -15.42
N TYR A 650 11.84 -17.27 -14.45
CA TYR A 650 11.20 -18.58 -14.42
C TYR A 650 11.11 -19.09 -13.00
N TYR A 651 10.26 -20.10 -12.80
CA TYR A 651 10.16 -20.87 -11.56
C TYR A 651 10.11 -22.37 -11.88
N ASN A 652 10.63 -23.18 -10.96
CA ASN A 652 10.58 -24.63 -11.06
C ASN A 652 9.23 -25.13 -10.53
N ARG A 653 8.49 -25.88 -11.34
CA ARG A 653 7.20 -26.46 -10.96
C ARG A 653 7.24 -27.97 -11.06
N ARG A 654 6.92 -28.65 -9.96
CA ARG A 654 6.70 -30.10 -9.95
C ARG A 654 5.29 -30.41 -10.49
N SER A 655 5.21 -31.24 -11.52
CA SER A 655 3.94 -31.70 -12.06
C SER A 655 3.61 -33.11 -11.59
N GLU A 656 2.54 -33.24 -10.81
CA GLU A 656 2.02 -34.54 -10.38
C GLU A 656 1.52 -35.38 -11.57
N SER A 657 0.93 -34.72 -12.58
CA SER A 657 0.37 -35.34 -13.78
C SER A 657 1.41 -35.94 -14.74
N PHE A 658 2.69 -35.54 -14.63
CA PHE A 658 3.81 -36.07 -15.41
C PHE A 658 4.79 -36.87 -14.55
N GLY A 659 4.30 -37.54 -13.50
CA GLY A 659 5.12 -38.41 -12.67
C GLY A 659 6.13 -37.66 -11.80
N ASN A 660 5.73 -36.50 -11.25
CA ASN A 660 6.56 -35.66 -10.37
C ASN A 660 7.81 -35.04 -11.03
N LYS A 661 7.84 -34.91 -12.36
CA LYS A 661 8.91 -34.18 -13.05
C LYS A 661 8.84 -32.67 -12.77
N ILE A 662 10.01 -32.05 -12.66
CA ILE A 662 10.16 -30.60 -12.48
C ILE A 662 10.28 -29.95 -13.86
N PHE A 663 9.48 -28.92 -14.11
CA PHE A 663 9.50 -28.13 -15.34
C PHE A 663 9.82 -26.68 -15.02
N ARG A 664 10.63 -26.02 -15.87
CA ARG A 664 10.82 -24.57 -15.82
C ARG A 664 9.61 -23.89 -16.46
N VAL A 665 8.91 -23.08 -15.67
CA VAL A 665 7.80 -22.25 -16.16
C VAL A 665 8.30 -20.83 -16.26
N PHE A 666 8.43 -20.33 -17.49
CA PHE A 666 8.92 -18.98 -17.76
C PHE A 666 7.82 -17.93 -17.55
N HIS A 667 8.24 -16.72 -17.20
CA HIS A 667 7.39 -15.55 -17.31
C HIS A 667 6.90 -15.39 -18.76
N SER A 668 5.67 -14.91 -18.95
CA SER A 668 4.99 -14.86 -20.24
C SER A 668 5.79 -14.13 -21.34
N THR A 669 6.36 -12.96 -21.03
CA THR A 669 7.21 -12.18 -21.95
C THR A 669 8.49 -12.92 -22.34
N VAL A 670 9.09 -13.66 -21.41
CA VAL A 670 10.29 -14.47 -21.64
C VAL A 670 9.94 -15.63 -22.57
N GLN A 671 8.85 -16.34 -22.28
CA GLN A 671 8.37 -17.42 -23.15
C GLN A 671 8.02 -16.91 -24.56
N ALA A 672 7.38 -15.75 -24.66
CA ALA A 672 7.07 -15.13 -25.95
C ALA A 672 8.34 -14.80 -26.75
N TYR A 673 9.36 -14.25 -26.10
CA TYR A 673 10.64 -13.96 -26.73
C TYR A 673 11.33 -15.23 -27.25
N LEU A 674 11.42 -16.27 -26.43
CA LEU A 674 12.03 -17.56 -26.80
C LEU A 674 11.32 -18.18 -28.01
N ASP A 675 9.99 -18.22 -28.01
CA ASP A 675 9.17 -18.74 -29.10
C ASP A 675 9.28 -17.88 -30.38
N ILE A 676 9.59 -16.59 -30.27
CA ILE A 676 9.87 -15.70 -31.41
C ILE A 676 11.24 -15.99 -32.01
N LYS A 677 12.25 -16.21 -31.17
CA LYS A 677 13.62 -16.49 -31.60
C LYS A 677 13.85 -17.96 -31.96
N GLY A 678 12.89 -18.84 -31.67
CA GLY A 678 13.02 -20.28 -31.94
C GLY A 678 14.00 -20.97 -30.99
N LEU A 679 14.09 -20.49 -29.75
CA LEU A 679 14.98 -21.02 -28.71
C LEU A 679 14.18 -21.99 -27.81
N ASP A 680 14.62 -23.24 -27.69
CA ASP A 680 14.04 -24.23 -26.77
C ASP A 680 15.02 -24.54 -25.64
N ILE A 681 14.64 -24.19 -24.40
CA ILE A 681 15.51 -24.22 -23.22
C ILE A 681 14.92 -25.04 -22.06
N GLN A 682 13.89 -25.84 -22.34
CA GLN A 682 13.19 -26.62 -21.32
C GLN A 682 14.08 -27.70 -20.66
N PHE A 683 15.16 -28.13 -21.31
CA PHE A 683 15.93 -29.33 -20.92
C PHE A 683 17.45 -29.14 -20.84
N GLU A 684 17.96 -27.91 -20.93
CA GLU A 684 19.40 -27.64 -20.86
C GLU A 684 19.80 -27.30 -19.41
N GLU A 685 20.26 -28.31 -18.66
CA GLU A 685 20.68 -28.17 -17.25
C GLU A 685 21.93 -27.31 -17.08
N ASN A 686 22.77 -27.18 -18.13
CA ASN A 686 24.09 -26.53 -18.06
C ASN A 686 24.19 -25.14 -18.70
N ILE A 687 23.09 -24.57 -19.22
CA ILE A 687 23.11 -23.23 -19.84
C ILE A 687 22.55 -22.19 -18.89
N LYS A 688 23.32 -21.12 -18.66
CA LYS A 688 22.84 -19.96 -17.91
C LYS A 688 21.88 -19.17 -18.79
N ILE A 689 20.70 -18.85 -18.27
CA ILE A 689 19.69 -18.05 -18.97
C ILE A 689 20.23 -16.66 -19.38
N SER A 690 21.19 -16.12 -18.64
CA SER A 690 21.91 -14.89 -18.98
C SER A 690 22.60 -14.95 -20.35
N ASP A 691 22.98 -16.14 -20.80
CA ASP A 691 23.72 -16.32 -22.05
C ASP A 691 22.78 -16.40 -23.26
N MET A 692 21.46 -16.51 -23.02
CA MET A 692 20.44 -16.74 -24.05
C MET A 692 19.43 -15.60 -24.17
N LEU A 693 19.24 -14.83 -23.10
CA LEU A 693 18.37 -13.66 -23.10
C LEU A 693 19.23 -12.39 -23.14
N PRO A 694 18.81 -11.36 -23.89
CA PRO A 694 19.44 -10.05 -23.80
C PRO A 694 19.45 -9.50 -22.37
N ASP A 695 20.47 -8.69 -22.07
CA ASP A 695 20.71 -8.11 -20.74
C ASP A 695 19.51 -7.36 -20.16
N TYR A 696 18.66 -6.75 -21.00
CA TYR A 696 17.49 -6.02 -20.54
C TYR A 696 16.45 -6.89 -19.80
N PHE A 697 16.46 -8.21 -19.99
CA PHE A 697 15.62 -9.12 -19.20
C PHE A 697 16.13 -9.29 -17.77
N MET A 698 17.41 -9.00 -17.49
CA MET A 698 18.01 -9.29 -16.18
C MET A 698 17.49 -8.35 -15.08
N SER A 699 16.92 -7.18 -15.42
CA SER A 699 16.31 -6.22 -14.48
C SER A 699 15.07 -6.78 -13.76
N THR A 700 15.30 -7.70 -12.84
CA THR A 700 14.32 -8.40 -12.00
C THR A 700 14.31 -7.84 -10.59
N ALA A 701 13.26 -8.15 -9.82
CA ALA A 701 13.02 -7.56 -8.50
C ALA A 701 14.23 -7.63 -7.54
N HIS A 702 14.99 -8.72 -7.55
CA HIS A 702 16.16 -8.92 -6.68
C HIS A 702 17.46 -8.31 -7.22
N GLN A 703 17.51 -7.92 -8.50
CA GLN A 703 18.71 -7.39 -9.15
C GLN A 703 18.71 -5.86 -9.25
N ILE A 704 17.52 -5.25 -9.29
CA ILE A 704 17.37 -3.80 -9.39
C ILE A 704 17.82 -3.14 -8.08
N ASN A 705 18.64 -2.09 -8.21
CA ASN A 705 19.06 -1.29 -7.06
C ASN A 705 17.84 -0.65 -6.34
N PRO A 706 17.72 -0.75 -5.02
CA PRO A 706 16.61 -0.17 -4.26
C PRO A 706 16.40 1.33 -4.48
N THR A 707 17.46 2.13 -4.52
CA THR A 707 17.40 3.57 -4.81
C THR A 707 16.78 3.82 -6.17
N LYS A 708 17.23 3.07 -7.20
CA LYS A 708 16.66 3.18 -8.56
C LYS A 708 15.18 2.81 -8.59
N ARG A 709 14.78 1.82 -7.78
CA ARG A 709 13.38 1.42 -7.64
C ARG A 709 12.52 2.53 -7.01
N ILE A 710 13.05 3.26 -6.02
CA ILE A 710 12.42 4.45 -5.43
C ILE A 710 12.28 5.58 -6.46
N GLU A 711 13.33 5.86 -7.26
CA GLU A 711 13.27 6.88 -8.31
C GLU A 711 12.15 6.59 -9.32
N ILE A 712 12.04 5.34 -9.80
CA ILE A 712 10.99 4.92 -10.72
C ILE A 712 9.61 5.07 -10.07
N GLN A 713 9.47 4.70 -8.80
CA GLN A 713 8.23 4.93 -8.05
C GLN A 713 7.91 6.43 -7.95
N GLY A 714 8.90 7.29 -7.70
CA GLY A 714 8.76 8.74 -7.62
C GLY A 714 8.27 9.35 -8.92
N ILE A 715 8.83 8.90 -10.05
CA ILE A 715 8.38 9.32 -11.39
C ILE A 715 6.93 8.93 -11.63
N CYS A 716 6.53 7.70 -11.26
CA CYS A 716 5.14 7.29 -11.37
C CYS A 716 4.23 8.11 -10.44
N GLN A 717 4.68 8.38 -9.20
CA GLN A 717 3.90 9.01 -8.14
C GLN A 717 3.43 10.42 -8.52
N LYS A 718 4.23 11.16 -9.31
CA LYS A 718 3.86 12.49 -9.86
C LYS A 718 2.53 12.46 -10.60
N PHE A 719 2.20 11.33 -11.25
CA PHE A 719 1.01 11.18 -12.08
C PHE A 719 -0.12 10.42 -11.38
N ILE A 720 -0.03 10.25 -10.06
CA ILE A 720 -0.96 9.49 -9.22
C ILE A 720 -1.53 10.40 -8.12
N ASP A 721 -2.82 10.73 -8.21
CA ASP A 721 -3.55 11.55 -7.23
C ASP A 721 -3.92 10.76 -5.97
N HIS A 722 -4.07 9.44 -6.05
CA HIS A 722 -4.16 8.54 -4.89
C HIS A 722 -2.78 8.17 -4.36
N SER A 723 -2.36 6.90 -4.48
CA SER A 723 -1.08 6.35 -4.03
C SER A 723 -0.71 5.12 -4.87
N ILE A 724 0.44 4.53 -4.59
CA ILE A 724 1.00 3.37 -5.27
C ILE A 724 1.21 2.26 -4.24
N SER A 725 0.68 1.07 -4.49
CA SER A 725 1.12 -0.13 -3.77
C SER A 725 2.41 -0.63 -4.40
N SER A 726 3.51 -0.55 -3.65
CA SER A 726 4.85 -0.88 -4.11
C SER A 726 5.62 -1.56 -2.98
N THR A 727 6.18 -2.73 -3.29
CA THR A 727 7.01 -3.52 -2.37
C THR A 727 8.45 -3.56 -2.87
N LEU A 728 9.36 -3.01 -2.09
CA LEU A 728 10.80 -3.16 -2.32
C LEU A 728 11.26 -4.47 -1.68
N ASN A 729 11.61 -5.44 -2.53
CA ASN A 729 12.16 -6.71 -2.09
C ASN A 729 13.66 -6.54 -1.82
N LEU A 730 14.10 -6.88 -0.61
CA LEU A 730 15.49 -6.78 -0.17
C LEU A 730 16.03 -8.17 0.17
N ALA A 731 17.33 -8.35 -0.05
CA ALA A 731 18.04 -9.56 0.34
C ALA A 731 17.96 -9.80 1.86
N GLU A 732 18.01 -11.07 2.26
CA GLU A 732 17.93 -11.49 3.66
C GLU A 732 19.07 -10.89 4.50
N ASP A 733 20.28 -10.80 3.94
CA ASP A 733 21.47 -10.27 4.61
C ASP A 733 21.63 -8.74 4.44
N ILE A 734 20.54 -8.00 4.19
CA ILE A 734 20.63 -6.53 4.16
C ILE A 734 20.89 -5.97 5.57
N GLN A 735 21.58 -4.83 5.66
CA GLN A 735 21.75 -4.10 6.92
C GLN A 735 20.47 -3.33 7.31
N PRO A 736 20.08 -3.28 8.60
CA PRO A 736 18.93 -2.51 9.06
C PRO A 736 18.95 -1.01 8.67
N GLU A 737 20.10 -0.33 8.75
CA GLU A 737 20.18 1.10 8.37
C GLU A 737 19.87 1.33 6.88
N VAL A 738 20.06 0.34 6.00
CA VAL A 738 19.66 0.48 4.58
C VAL A 738 18.14 0.64 4.46
N ILE A 739 17.36 -0.02 5.32
CA ILE A 739 15.90 0.17 5.36
C ILE A 739 15.57 1.60 5.81
N SER A 740 16.27 2.12 6.82
CA SER A 740 16.17 3.52 7.26
C SER A 740 16.46 4.49 6.10
N ASP A 741 17.57 4.27 5.39
CA ASP A 741 17.98 5.07 4.24
C ASP A 741 16.94 5.05 3.10
N ILE A 742 16.35 3.89 2.81
CA ILE A 742 15.28 3.73 1.80
C ILE A 742 14.07 4.59 2.15
N TYR A 743 13.60 4.54 3.40
CA TYR A 743 12.43 5.34 3.81
C TYR A 743 12.74 6.85 3.81
N MET A 744 13.92 7.26 4.28
CA MET A 744 14.34 8.66 4.25
C MET A 744 14.47 9.18 2.81
N TYR A 745 15.03 8.37 1.91
CA TYR A 745 15.13 8.72 0.50
C TYR A 745 13.75 8.79 -0.17
N ALA A 746 12.86 7.83 0.11
CA ALA A 746 11.49 7.83 -0.38
C ALA A 746 10.72 9.09 0.03
N TRP A 747 10.84 9.51 1.29
CA TRP A 747 10.26 10.76 1.77
C TRP A 747 10.82 11.98 1.01
N LYS A 748 12.15 12.07 0.87
CA LYS A 748 12.81 13.15 0.11
C LYS A 748 12.43 13.18 -1.38
N GLN A 749 11.96 12.05 -1.94
CA GLN A 749 11.43 11.95 -3.30
C GLN A 749 9.92 12.27 -3.40
N ASN A 750 9.30 12.81 -2.35
CA ASN A 750 7.86 13.11 -2.28
C ASN A 750 6.96 11.89 -2.58
N LEU A 751 7.39 10.70 -2.14
CA LEU A 751 6.52 9.54 -2.17
C LEU A 751 5.39 9.68 -1.15
N LYS A 752 4.28 8.98 -1.39
CA LYS A 752 3.15 8.91 -0.45
C LYS A 752 3.27 7.72 0.52
N GLY A 753 4.09 6.74 0.20
CA GLY A 753 4.40 5.60 1.07
C GLY A 753 5.29 4.58 0.37
N VAL A 754 5.91 3.70 1.15
CA VAL A 754 6.75 2.59 0.68
C VAL A 754 6.53 1.38 1.58
N THR A 755 6.52 0.18 1.00
CA THR A 755 6.60 -1.07 1.75
C THR A 755 7.92 -1.74 1.45
N VAL A 756 8.64 -2.15 2.49
CA VAL A 756 9.86 -2.95 2.38
C VAL A 756 9.52 -4.38 2.80
N TYR A 757 10.02 -5.34 2.02
CA TYR A 757 9.96 -6.76 2.33
C TYR A 757 11.38 -7.32 2.25
N ARG A 758 11.94 -7.68 3.41
CA ARG A 758 13.23 -8.39 3.48
C ARG A 758 12.97 -9.89 3.38
N ASP A 759 13.70 -10.59 2.52
CA ASP A 759 13.66 -12.05 2.50
C ASP A 759 14.01 -12.61 3.89
N GLY A 760 13.34 -13.67 4.34
CA GLY A 760 13.48 -14.22 5.69
C GLY A 760 12.73 -13.50 6.82
N SER A 761 12.23 -12.27 6.61
CA SER A 761 11.41 -11.54 7.62
C SER A 761 10.04 -12.17 7.87
N ARG A 762 9.51 -12.92 6.90
CA ARG A 762 8.30 -13.74 7.00
C ARG A 762 8.52 -15.07 6.29
N PHE A 763 7.68 -16.06 6.59
CA PHE A 763 7.63 -17.28 5.79
C PHE A 763 7.36 -16.92 4.33
N PRO A 764 8.24 -17.32 3.40
CA PRO A 764 8.15 -16.88 2.01
C PRO A 764 6.90 -17.44 1.34
N ILE A 765 6.21 -16.59 0.57
CA ILE A 765 5.08 -17.00 -0.29
C ILE A 765 5.60 -17.72 -1.55
N LEU A 766 6.81 -17.37 -1.99
CA LEU A 766 7.52 -17.95 -3.13
C LEU A 766 8.93 -18.33 -2.65
N SER A 767 9.31 -19.60 -2.77
CA SER A 767 10.66 -20.08 -2.42
C SER A 767 11.42 -20.45 -3.69
N VAL A 768 12.69 -20.05 -3.77
CA VAL A 768 13.65 -20.60 -4.73
C VAL A 768 14.54 -21.57 -3.95
N GLU A 769 14.78 -22.78 -4.46
CA GLU A 769 15.74 -23.68 -3.82
C GLU A 769 17.12 -23.02 -3.81
N GLY A 770 17.75 -22.96 -2.64
CA GLY A 770 19.06 -22.35 -2.44
C GLY A 770 19.84 -23.07 -1.35
N THR A 771 21.16 -23.02 -1.46
CA THR A 771 22.08 -23.37 -0.38
C THR A 771 21.96 -22.36 0.76
N GLU A 772 22.12 -22.83 2.00
CA GLU A 772 22.13 -21.98 3.20
C GLU A 772 23.14 -20.82 3.04
N THR A 773 22.67 -19.59 3.27
CA THR A 773 23.49 -18.39 3.12
C THR A 773 24.46 -18.22 4.30
N GLU A 774 25.55 -17.48 4.12
CA GLU A 774 26.46 -17.15 5.24
C GLU A 774 25.72 -16.44 6.38
N PHE A 775 24.75 -15.58 6.07
CA PHE A 775 23.91 -14.95 7.09
C PHE A 775 23.12 -15.99 7.90
N GLN A 776 22.49 -16.97 7.24
CA GLN A 776 21.73 -18.05 7.89
C GLN A 776 22.60 -18.89 8.82
N LYS A 777 23.85 -19.17 8.44
CA LYS A 777 24.80 -19.89 9.31
C LYS A 777 25.16 -19.14 10.59
N HIS A 778 25.01 -17.82 10.60
CA HIS A 778 25.45 -16.96 11.69
C HIS A 778 24.30 -16.36 12.51
N MET A 779 23.08 -16.29 11.96
CA MET A 779 21.96 -15.63 12.62
C MET A 779 21.58 -16.30 13.94
N ASP A 780 21.55 -17.63 14.00
CA ASP A 780 21.15 -18.35 15.22
C ASP A 780 22.28 -18.55 16.25
N LYS A 781 23.52 -18.14 15.93
CA LYS A 781 24.65 -18.23 16.85
C LYS A 781 24.51 -17.22 18.00
N ASN A 782 24.96 -17.62 19.19
CA ASN A 782 25.02 -16.74 20.35
C ASN A 782 26.35 -15.97 20.37
N TYR A 783 26.28 -14.69 20.69
CA TYR A 783 27.41 -13.79 20.88
C TYR A 783 27.27 -13.05 22.21
N SER A 784 28.38 -12.69 22.83
CA SER A 784 28.41 -11.91 24.08
C SER A 784 28.99 -10.53 23.81
N ILE A 785 28.24 -9.47 24.15
CA ILE A 785 28.67 -8.08 24.01
C ILE A 785 28.89 -7.51 25.41
N THR A 786 30.09 -6.97 25.67
CA THR A 786 30.37 -6.23 26.90
C THR A 786 30.08 -4.75 26.66
N GLN A 787 29.18 -4.17 27.45
CA GLN A 787 28.84 -2.75 27.43
C GLN A 787 29.85 -1.93 28.24
N ASP A 788 29.86 -0.60 28.04
CA ASP A 788 30.81 0.31 28.70
C ASP A 788 30.70 0.31 30.24
N ASP A 789 29.55 -0.09 30.78
CA ASP A 789 29.30 -0.25 32.21
C ASP A 789 29.74 -1.62 32.77
N GLY A 790 30.33 -2.48 31.91
CA GLY A 790 30.79 -3.82 32.24
C GLY A 790 29.71 -4.90 32.13
N ASN A 791 28.46 -4.57 31.79
CA ASN A 791 27.40 -5.56 31.62
C ASN A 791 27.62 -6.40 30.36
N VAL A 792 27.50 -7.72 30.49
CA VAL A 792 27.56 -8.65 29.37
C VAL A 792 26.14 -8.98 28.93
N VAL A 793 25.84 -8.75 27.66
CA VAL A 793 24.56 -9.07 27.03
C VAL A 793 24.78 -10.19 26.02
N GLU A 794 24.02 -11.28 26.16
CA GLU A 794 23.96 -12.33 25.15
C GLU A 794 22.97 -11.94 24.04
N CYS A 795 23.36 -12.15 22.79
CA CYS A 795 22.57 -11.78 21.62
C CYS A 795 22.77 -12.75 20.46
N LYS A 796 21.83 -12.73 19.51
CA LYS A 796 21.87 -13.52 18.28
C LYS A 796 22.56 -12.76 17.15
N GLY A 797 23.00 -13.47 16.10
CA GLY A 797 23.66 -12.87 14.95
C GLY A 797 22.80 -11.86 14.18
N ASP A 798 21.48 -12.04 14.19
CA ASP A 798 20.49 -11.15 13.58
C ASP A 798 19.96 -10.07 14.54
N GLU A 799 20.44 -10.03 15.78
CA GLU A 799 20.01 -9.02 16.74
C GLU A 799 20.51 -7.64 16.32
N ILE A 800 19.63 -6.64 16.38
CA ILE A 800 19.90 -5.29 15.91
C ILE A 800 20.58 -4.48 17.03
N LEU A 801 21.69 -3.85 16.68
CA LEU A 801 22.47 -2.97 17.55
C LEU A 801 22.38 -1.54 17.03
N LYS A 802 22.35 -0.58 17.97
CA LYS A 802 22.53 0.84 17.66
C LYS A 802 23.96 1.25 17.97
N MET A 803 24.66 1.72 16.96
CA MET A 803 26.05 2.20 17.06
C MET A 803 26.11 3.58 17.74
N PRO A 804 27.27 4.00 18.29
CA PRO A 804 27.43 5.32 18.89
C PRO A 804 27.12 6.49 17.95
N ASN A 805 27.27 6.30 16.64
CA ASN A 805 26.88 7.29 15.62
C ASN A 805 25.37 7.24 15.26
N GLY A 806 24.56 6.49 16.02
CA GLY A 806 23.13 6.36 15.83
C GLY A 806 22.68 5.36 14.76
N LYS A 807 23.59 4.79 13.97
CA LYS A 807 23.23 3.84 12.89
C LYS A 807 22.87 2.46 13.42
N LEU A 808 21.95 1.79 12.73
CA LEU A 808 21.53 0.43 13.04
C LEU A 808 22.32 -0.62 12.26
N THR A 809 22.82 -1.65 12.96
CA THR A 809 23.51 -2.80 12.38
C THR A 809 22.96 -4.10 13.00
N THR A 810 23.34 -5.27 12.50
CA THR A 810 23.19 -6.52 13.27
C THR A 810 24.56 -6.97 13.80
N VAL A 811 24.57 -7.90 14.75
CA VAL A 811 25.81 -8.52 15.25
C VAL A 811 26.63 -9.11 14.11
N TYR A 812 25.99 -9.88 13.21
CA TYR A 812 26.65 -10.44 12.02
C TYR A 812 27.30 -9.35 11.15
N HIS A 813 26.57 -8.27 10.86
CA HIS A 813 27.09 -7.19 10.02
C HIS A 813 28.21 -6.41 10.70
N TYR A 814 28.11 -6.20 12.01
CA TYR A 814 29.17 -5.58 12.79
C TYR A 814 30.45 -6.40 12.68
N LEU A 815 30.38 -7.70 12.99
CA LEU A 815 31.54 -8.60 12.91
C LEU A 815 32.12 -8.66 11.49
N LYS A 816 31.28 -8.86 10.48
CA LYS A 816 31.69 -8.92 9.06
C LYS A 816 32.39 -7.65 8.56
N ASN A 817 31.99 -6.48 9.07
CA ASN A 817 32.56 -5.20 8.65
C ASN A 817 33.67 -4.69 9.58
N SER A 818 33.96 -5.43 10.66
CA SER A 818 35.02 -5.11 11.61
C SER A 818 36.27 -5.95 11.34
N ASP A 819 37.43 -5.51 11.84
CA ASP A 819 38.66 -6.32 11.87
C ASP A 819 38.62 -7.44 12.95
N VAL A 820 37.43 -7.75 13.49
CA VAL A 820 37.23 -8.80 14.50
C VAL A 820 36.88 -10.11 13.78
N ASP A 821 37.73 -11.12 13.94
CA ASP A 821 37.47 -12.44 13.36
C ASP A 821 36.14 -13.02 13.88
N ILE A 822 35.28 -13.41 12.94
CA ILE A 822 33.96 -14.01 13.20
C ILE A 822 34.06 -15.32 14.03
N GLU A 823 35.25 -15.92 14.13
CA GLU A 823 35.54 -17.15 14.88
C GLU A 823 35.76 -16.96 16.39
N GLN A 824 35.83 -15.73 16.93
CA GLN A 824 35.83 -15.52 18.39
C GLN A 824 34.43 -15.71 18.99
N VAL A 825 33.85 -16.88 18.76
CA VAL A 825 32.76 -17.42 19.57
C VAL A 825 33.41 -17.86 20.88
N ILE A 826 33.06 -17.21 22.00
CA ILE A 826 33.47 -17.67 23.33
C ILE A 826 32.66 -18.95 23.61
N ASP A 827 33.18 -20.07 23.14
CA ASP A 827 32.64 -21.40 23.40
C ASP A 827 33.50 -22.09 24.46
N GLU A 828 33.69 -21.47 25.63
CA GLU A 828 34.29 -22.14 26.78
C GLU A 828 33.77 -21.55 28.10
N THR A 829 32.61 -22.06 28.55
CA THR A 829 32.28 -22.10 29.98
C THR A 829 33.26 -23.05 30.67
N LYS A 830 34.45 -22.56 31.03
CA LYS A 830 35.29 -23.23 32.04
C LYS A 830 34.91 -22.70 33.41
N PHE A 831 33.97 -23.39 34.04
CA PHE A 831 33.97 -23.48 35.50
C PHE A 831 35.20 -24.29 35.90
N GLU A 832 36.22 -23.64 36.43
CA GLU A 832 37.18 -24.30 37.31
C GLU A 832 36.73 -24.05 38.76
N GLU A 833 36.19 -25.11 39.37
CA GLU A 833 36.19 -25.27 40.81
C GLU A 833 37.64 -25.21 41.31
N ILE A 834 37.92 -24.31 42.25
CA ILE A 834 39.06 -24.47 43.16
C ILE A 834 38.54 -24.28 44.60
N VAL A 835 38.13 -25.43 45.15
CA VAL A 835 38.44 -26.00 46.47
C VAL A 835 38.85 -25.07 47.62
N GLU A 836 38.08 -25.23 48.71
CA GLU A 836 38.19 -24.81 50.13
C GLU A 836 37.87 -23.36 50.53
#